data_AF-A0A3D6BQ64-F1
#
_entry.id   AF-A0A3D6BQ64-F1
#
_cell.length_a   1.000
_cell.length_b   1.000
_cell.length_c   1.000
_cell.angle_alpha   90.00
_cell.angle_beta   90.00
_cell.angle_gamma   90.00
#
_symmetry.space_group_name_H-M   'P 1'
#
loop_
_entity.id
_entity.type
_entity.pdbx_description
1 polymer ?
#
loop_
_entity_poly.entity_id
_entity_poly.type
_entity_poly.pdbx_seq_one_letter_code
_entity_poly.pdbx_strand_id
1 'polypeptide(L)'
;MTELELEQENAAITQAYKELLRVSYRTLSGDDKKLIRKAFDVAVDAHKDQRRKSGEAYIFHPIAVAKIVAQEIGMDATSIAAALLHDVVEDNDDYTIADIEQLFGETVAKIVDGLTKISSLDTEMDVSLQAENFRRMLLTLNDDVRVIIIKIADRLHNMQTMESMRSDKQVKIASETLYIYAPLAHRIGLYNIKTELEDLGLKYTEPEVYKDILTKIKESKEEQDAYINEFTNVIKTSLDKEQLEYDIKGRPKSIFSIRRKMQNQGVSFDEVYDKFAVRIIYKSEPENEKFLAWKIYSIVTDHFRPNPTRLRDWISSPKSTGYEALHITVVGPKGRWVEVQIRSERMNEIAEKGFAAHYKYKEGNEKDDSLDSWIAKLQEALENHETNAVDFVEQFKLNLYSKEIFVFTPKGELKSLPKGASPLDFAFSIHTEVGMKTRGAKVNGKLVPLSHELKSGDRVDILTSETAKPNSNWLDYATTAKARSKIKSALKEDKKIIAEDGKEILRRKLKQLKIVLNEKSVNELVNYFKLKTSLDLFYRVGIGTIDNTMLKEFASSRSNAFMSYIKNKISRKPTLTKEELDKDEITSKYDLLVFGKEEEKLDYKFANCCNPIPGDPVFGFLTINDGLKVHKKNCPNAVSLQSNYAYRIMTAKWI
;
A
#
# COMPACT_ATOMS: atom_id res chain seq x y z
N MET A 1 -0.84 25.70 35.68
CA MET A 1 0.61 25.50 35.90
C MET A 1 1.10 26.58 36.82
N THR A 2 1.98 26.23 37.76
CA THR A 2 2.74 27.20 38.55
C THR A 2 3.79 27.89 37.67
N GLU A 3 4.25 29.10 38.05
CA GLU A 3 5.35 29.79 37.31
C GLU A 3 6.60 28.90 37.18
N LEU A 4 6.87 28.08 38.20
CA LEU A 4 7.98 27.15 38.27
C LEU A 4 7.85 26.00 37.24
N GLU A 5 6.64 25.52 36.97
CA GLU A 5 6.37 24.51 35.94
C GLU A 5 6.53 25.08 34.53
N LEU A 6 6.13 26.35 34.31
CA LEU A 6 6.30 27.06 33.04
C LEU A 6 7.78 27.31 32.74
N GLU A 7 8.59 27.67 33.73
CA GLU A 7 10.04 27.83 33.54
C GLU A 7 10.73 26.50 33.20
N GLN A 8 10.33 25.41 33.86
CA GLN A 8 10.85 24.08 33.54
C GLN A 8 10.44 23.61 32.13
N GLU A 9 9.20 23.85 31.73
CA GLU A 9 8.70 23.53 30.38
C GLU A 9 9.46 24.32 29.31
N ASN A 10 9.66 25.64 29.50
CA ASN A 10 10.43 26.48 28.58
C ASN A 10 11.92 26.07 28.50
N ALA A 11 12.51 25.63 29.61
CA ALA A 11 13.86 25.09 29.64
C ALA A 11 13.96 23.78 28.83
N ALA A 12 12.97 22.88 28.97
CA ALA A 12 12.89 21.64 28.22
C ALA A 12 12.70 21.87 26.71
N ILE A 13 11.83 22.80 26.33
CA ILE A 13 11.62 23.22 24.93
C ILE A 13 12.94 23.75 24.33
N THR A 14 13.65 24.60 25.07
CA THR A 14 14.94 25.15 24.64
C THR A 14 16.00 24.05 24.49
N GLN A 15 16.00 23.06 25.38
CA GLN A 15 16.91 21.92 25.29
C GLN A 15 16.62 21.06 24.06
N ALA A 16 15.34 20.76 23.79
CA ALA A 16 14.93 19.99 22.62
C ALA A 16 15.32 20.69 21.31
N TYR A 17 15.15 22.02 21.24
CA TYR A 17 15.60 22.83 20.10
C TYR A 17 17.14 22.79 19.92
N LYS A 18 17.91 22.92 21.01
CA LYS A 18 19.37 22.82 20.95
C LYS A 18 19.82 21.44 20.48
N GLU A 19 19.11 20.40 20.88
CA GLU A 19 19.37 19.04 20.42
C GLU A 19 19.09 18.91 18.91
N LEU A 20 17.97 19.42 18.42
CA LEU A 20 17.65 19.45 16.98
C LEU A 20 18.79 20.05 16.14
N LEU A 21 19.34 21.20 16.58
CA LEU A 21 20.45 21.86 15.88
C LEU A 21 21.78 21.08 15.94
N ARG A 22 22.01 20.29 16.98
CA ARG A 22 23.23 19.48 17.15
C ARG A 22 23.18 18.18 16.37
N VAL A 23 21.98 17.61 16.26
CA VAL A 23 21.76 16.25 15.73
C VAL A 23 21.55 16.25 14.22
N SER A 24 21.39 17.43 13.59
CA SER A 24 21.38 17.55 12.13
C SER A 24 22.61 16.88 11.52
N TYR A 25 22.35 15.87 10.67
CA TYR A 25 23.40 15.13 9.98
C TYR A 25 24.20 16.01 9.01
N ARG A 26 23.54 17.03 8.43
CA ARG A 26 24.17 18.02 7.56
C ARG A 26 24.78 19.15 8.37
N THR A 27 25.93 19.65 7.92
CA THR A 27 26.52 20.89 8.41
C THR A 27 25.63 22.07 8.05
N LEU A 28 24.85 22.55 9.03
CA LEU A 28 23.98 23.71 8.88
C LEU A 28 24.81 25.00 8.82
N SER A 29 24.62 25.80 7.78
CA SER A 29 25.22 27.12 7.65
C SER A 29 24.64 28.11 8.69
N GLY A 30 25.26 29.27 8.82
CA GLY A 30 24.75 30.32 9.71
C GLY A 30 23.33 30.77 9.33
N ASP A 31 23.01 30.81 8.03
CA ASP A 31 21.70 31.22 7.54
C ASP A 31 20.66 30.11 7.67
N ASP A 32 21.05 28.85 7.50
CA ASP A 32 20.19 27.70 7.79
C ASP A 32 19.71 27.70 9.25
N LYS A 33 20.63 27.99 10.19
CA LYS A 33 20.29 28.09 11.61
C LYS A 33 19.33 29.24 11.89
N LYS A 34 19.46 30.38 11.20
CA LYS A 34 18.52 31.50 11.33
C LYS A 34 17.13 31.13 10.80
N LEU A 35 17.06 30.42 9.66
CA LEU A 35 15.80 29.95 9.10
C LEU A 35 15.07 29.02 10.07
N ILE A 36 15.78 27.99 10.57
CA ILE A 36 15.23 27.03 11.54
C ILE A 36 14.84 27.74 12.84
N ARG A 37 15.62 28.73 13.29
CA ARG A 37 15.29 29.53 14.47
C ARG A 37 13.99 30.30 14.28
N LYS A 38 13.85 30.99 13.14
CA LYS A 38 12.63 31.75 12.83
C LYS A 38 11.41 30.83 12.76
N ALA A 39 11.53 29.66 12.15
CA ALA A 39 10.44 28.67 12.09
C ALA A 39 10.06 28.14 13.47
N PHE A 40 11.05 27.88 14.31
CA PHE A 40 10.85 27.47 15.70
C PHE A 40 10.13 28.55 16.52
N ASP A 41 10.55 29.81 16.40
CA ASP A 41 9.93 30.91 17.15
C ASP A 41 8.45 31.09 16.73
N VAL A 42 8.13 30.97 15.44
CA VAL A 42 6.75 30.98 14.94
C VAL A 42 5.94 29.79 15.45
N ALA A 43 6.49 28.57 15.42
CA ALA A 43 5.80 27.39 15.91
C ALA A 43 5.52 27.46 17.43
N VAL A 44 6.47 27.98 18.21
CA VAL A 44 6.30 28.19 19.66
C VAL A 44 5.16 29.18 19.94
N ASP A 45 5.11 30.27 19.17
CA ASP A 45 4.07 31.29 19.30
C ASP A 45 2.69 30.73 18.92
N ALA A 46 2.60 30.07 17.76
CA ALA A 46 1.38 29.47 17.25
C ALA A 46 0.75 28.44 18.19
N HIS A 47 1.57 27.63 18.87
CA HIS A 47 1.11 26.53 19.73
C HIS A 47 1.23 26.81 21.24
N LYS A 48 1.40 28.08 21.64
CA LYS A 48 1.67 28.48 23.04
C LYS A 48 0.62 27.98 24.03
N ASP A 49 -0.66 28.11 23.67
CA ASP A 49 -1.80 27.74 24.52
C ASP A 49 -2.33 26.32 24.23
N GLN A 50 -1.74 25.62 23.26
CA GLN A 50 -2.17 24.28 22.87
C GLN A 50 -1.47 23.21 23.70
N ARG A 51 -2.22 22.16 24.07
CA ARG A 51 -1.72 21.02 24.84
C ARG A 51 -2.17 19.69 24.23
N ARG A 52 -1.32 18.68 24.30
CA ARG A 52 -1.66 17.30 23.89
C ARG A 52 -2.57 16.64 24.92
N LYS A 53 -3.20 15.52 24.54
CA LYS A 53 -4.02 14.70 25.45
C LYS A 53 -3.23 14.09 26.61
N SER A 54 -1.91 13.95 26.46
CA SER A 54 -0.99 13.57 27.54
C SER A 54 -0.78 14.67 28.59
N GLY A 55 -1.13 15.92 28.26
CA GLY A 55 -0.87 17.11 29.09
C GLY A 55 0.37 17.91 28.70
N GLU A 56 1.22 17.40 27.80
CA GLU A 56 2.45 18.06 27.34
C GLU A 56 2.16 19.23 26.38
N ALA A 57 3.06 20.22 26.34
CA ALA A 57 3.04 21.29 25.33
C ALA A 57 3.05 20.73 23.91
N TYR A 58 2.14 21.24 23.06
CA TYR A 58 2.00 20.73 21.70
C TYR A 58 3.29 20.88 20.88
N ILE A 59 4.07 21.94 21.14
CA ILE A 59 5.33 22.26 20.46
C ILE A 59 6.38 21.14 20.50
N PHE A 60 6.35 20.24 21.50
CA PHE A 60 7.24 19.10 21.53
C PHE A 60 7.06 18.18 20.30
N HIS A 61 5.85 18.13 19.74
CA HIS A 61 5.58 17.34 18.55
C HIS A 61 6.26 17.89 17.29
N PRO A 62 6.04 19.15 16.86
CA PRO A 62 6.77 19.70 15.73
C PRO A 62 8.29 19.60 15.88
N ILE A 63 8.84 19.80 17.09
CA ILE A 63 10.28 19.63 17.35
C ILE A 63 10.72 18.18 17.12
N ALA A 64 9.95 17.21 17.60
CA ALA A 64 10.27 15.79 17.42
C ALA A 64 10.16 15.36 15.95
N VAL A 65 9.16 15.85 15.21
CA VAL A 65 9.03 15.60 13.76
C VAL A 65 10.22 16.21 13.02
N ALA A 66 10.59 17.45 13.33
CA ALA A 66 11.78 18.09 12.78
C ALA A 66 13.06 17.33 13.11
N LYS A 67 13.15 16.72 14.31
CA LYS A 67 14.29 15.88 14.72
C LYS A 67 14.37 14.61 13.87
N ILE A 68 13.25 13.92 13.64
CA ILE A 68 13.20 12.74 12.76
C ILE A 68 13.63 13.12 11.34
N VAL A 69 13.11 14.23 10.81
CA VAL A 69 13.46 14.77 9.48
C VAL A 69 14.95 15.12 9.37
N ALA A 70 15.53 15.72 10.41
CA ALA A 70 16.94 16.12 10.44
C ALA A 70 17.91 14.94 10.65
N GLN A 71 17.56 14.01 11.53
CA GLN A 71 18.44 12.94 12.01
C GLN A 71 18.31 11.65 11.19
N GLU A 72 17.09 11.12 11.12
CA GLU A 72 16.82 9.80 10.53
C GLU A 72 16.81 9.87 9.01
N ILE A 73 16.38 11.01 8.46
CA ILE A 73 16.23 11.21 7.02
C ILE A 73 17.36 12.08 6.45
N GLY A 74 17.90 13.02 7.23
CA GLY A 74 19.03 13.85 6.80
C GLY A 74 18.66 14.95 5.80
N MET A 75 17.48 15.57 5.96
CA MET A 75 16.99 16.61 5.06
C MET A 75 17.63 17.99 5.28
N ASP A 76 17.36 18.93 4.38
CA ASP A 76 17.88 20.30 4.42
C ASP A 76 17.11 21.21 5.39
N ALA A 77 17.67 22.41 5.65
CA ALA A 77 17.07 23.39 6.55
C ALA A 77 15.65 23.80 6.17
N THR A 78 15.35 23.85 4.86
CA THR A 78 13.99 24.11 4.32
C THR A 78 12.99 23.08 4.82
N SER A 79 13.34 21.80 4.74
CA SER A 79 12.48 20.69 5.17
C SER A 79 12.32 20.65 6.69
N ILE A 80 13.40 20.97 7.42
CA ILE A 80 13.36 21.09 8.89
C ILE A 80 12.45 22.24 9.31
N ALA A 81 12.55 23.39 8.64
CA ALA A 81 11.67 24.54 8.89
C ALA A 81 10.21 24.21 8.57
N ALA A 82 9.93 23.57 7.43
CA ALA A 82 8.58 23.13 7.08
C ALA A 82 8.02 22.09 8.08
N ALA A 83 8.85 21.17 8.58
CA ALA A 83 8.46 20.22 9.61
C ALA A 83 8.11 20.88 10.95
N LEU A 84 8.79 21.98 11.32
CA LEU A 84 8.41 22.75 12.51
C LEU A 84 7.07 23.49 12.31
N LEU A 85 6.73 23.85 11.08
CA LEU A 85 5.55 24.65 10.74
C LEU A 85 4.34 23.80 10.27
N HIS A 86 4.46 22.48 10.21
CA HIS A 86 3.50 21.64 9.49
C HIS A 86 2.05 21.71 9.99
N ASP A 87 1.86 21.92 11.29
CA ASP A 87 0.53 22.04 11.93
C ASP A 87 0.16 23.50 12.24
N VAL A 88 1.05 24.47 12.00
CA VAL A 88 0.85 25.88 12.41
C VAL A 88 -0.38 26.49 11.73
N VAL A 89 -0.55 26.23 10.43
CA VAL A 89 -1.64 26.78 9.63
C VAL A 89 -2.96 26.01 9.84
N GLU A 90 -2.90 24.77 10.33
CA GLU A 90 -4.08 23.97 10.62
C GLU A 90 -4.66 24.27 12.00
N ASP A 91 -3.79 24.43 13.00
CA ASP A 91 -4.18 24.57 14.40
C ASP A 91 -4.39 26.02 14.83
N ASN A 92 -3.99 27.00 14.01
CA ASN A 92 -4.07 28.43 14.37
C ASN A 92 -4.59 29.29 13.20
N ASP A 93 -5.76 29.89 13.40
CA ASP A 93 -6.43 30.76 12.43
C ASP A 93 -5.67 32.09 12.16
N ASP A 94 -4.72 32.47 13.03
CA ASP A 94 -3.92 33.70 12.89
C ASP A 94 -2.82 33.58 11.84
N TYR A 95 -2.48 32.36 11.39
CA TYR A 95 -1.45 32.12 10.38
C TYR A 95 -2.04 31.57 9.10
N THR A 96 -1.82 32.27 7.98
CA THR A 96 -2.21 31.81 6.65
C THR A 96 -1.01 31.33 5.83
N ILE A 97 -1.26 30.56 4.76
CA ILE A 97 -0.21 30.15 3.80
C ILE A 97 0.51 31.37 3.19
N ALA A 98 -0.19 32.50 3.00
CA ALA A 98 0.40 33.73 2.49
C ALA A 98 1.41 34.33 3.49
N ASP A 99 1.14 34.23 4.79
CA ASP A 99 2.06 34.68 5.83
C ASP A 99 3.32 33.80 5.87
N ILE A 100 3.15 32.48 5.72
CA ILE A 100 4.27 31.54 5.62
C ILE A 100 5.13 31.84 4.39
N GLU A 101 4.51 32.16 3.24
CA GLU A 101 5.22 32.55 2.03
C GLU A 101 6.02 33.85 2.21
N GLN A 102 5.43 34.87 2.85
CA GLN A 102 6.12 36.12 3.13
C GLN A 102 7.27 35.95 4.13
N LEU A 103 7.12 35.08 5.13
CA LEU A 103 8.11 34.88 6.19
C LEU A 103 9.25 33.94 5.78
N PHE A 104 8.97 32.90 5.00
CA PHE A 104 9.90 31.79 4.73
C PHE A 104 10.14 31.51 3.25
N GLY A 105 9.39 32.16 2.37
CA GLY A 105 9.48 32.01 0.92
C GLY A 105 8.55 30.95 0.34
N GLU A 106 8.41 30.98 -0.98
CA GLU A 106 7.49 30.13 -1.77
C GLU A 106 7.72 28.63 -1.55
N THR A 107 8.98 28.21 -1.38
CA THR A 107 9.30 26.77 -1.23
C THR A 107 8.77 26.20 0.09
N VAL A 108 8.93 26.90 1.20
CA VAL A 108 8.41 26.44 2.51
C VAL A 108 6.89 26.47 2.50
N ALA A 109 6.30 27.54 1.95
CA ALA A 109 4.84 27.68 1.83
C ALA A 109 4.20 26.55 1.02
N LYS A 110 4.79 26.16 -0.12
CA LYS A 110 4.30 25.02 -0.91
C LYS A 110 4.31 23.70 -0.13
N ILE A 111 5.36 23.45 0.65
CA ILE A 111 5.46 22.23 1.45
C ILE A 111 4.41 22.23 2.55
N VAL A 112 4.27 23.34 3.28
CA VAL A 112 3.28 23.49 4.36
C VAL A 112 1.85 23.38 3.82
N ASP A 113 1.54 24.05 2.71
CA ASP A 113 0.25 23.95 2.02
C ASP A 113 -0.10 22.50 1.63
N GLY A 114 0.89 21.79 1.07
CA GLY A 114 0.77 20.37 0.76
C GLY A 114 0.45 19.51 1.99
N LEU A 115 1.06 19.80 3.14
CA LEU A 115 0.82 19.08 4.40
C LEU A 115 -0.58 19.37 4.97
N THR A 116 -1.01 20.62 5.01
CA THR A 116 -2.35 21.02 5.50
C THR A 116 -3.50 20.43 4.67
N LYS A 117 -3.31 20.30 3.35
CA LYS A 117 -4.29 19.66 2.46
C LYS A 117 -4.50 18.18 2.75
N ILE A 118 -3.51 17.51 3.33
CA ILE A 118 -3.58 16.09 3.68
C ILE A 118 -4.34 15.91 5.00
N SER A 119 -4.07 16.76 6.00
CA SER A 119 -4.60 16.63 7.37
C SER A 119 -6.07 17.06 7.53
N SER A 120 -6.49 18.12 6.84
CA SER A 120 -7.87 18.66 6.86
C SER A 120 -8.98 17.70 6.37
N LEU A 121 -8.60 16.49 5.95
CA LEU A 121 -9.46 15.49 5.35
C LEU A 121 -9.75 14.29 6.28
N ASP A 122 -9.17 14.25 7.49
CA ASP A 122 -9.27 13.11 8.43
C ASP A 122 -10.62 13.00 9.17
N THR A 123 -11.54 13.95 8.94
CA THR A 123 -12.89 13.97 9.51
C THR A 123 -13.92 13.41 8.52
N GLU A 124 -14.20 12.09 8.59
CA GLU A 124 -15.54 11.43 8.43
C GLU A 124 -15.47 9.96 7.95
N MET A 125 -16.58 9.23 8.13
CA MET A 125 -16.69 7.76 8.19
C MET A 125 -16.81 7.00 6.85
N ASP A 126 -16.63 7.64 5.70
CA ASP A 126 -16.90 7.00 4.40
C ASP A 126 -15.63 6.44 3.71
N VAL A 127 -15.69 5.18 3.28
CA VAL A 127 -14.54 4.44 2.68
C VAL A 127 -14.16 5.03 1.32
N SER A 128 -15.13 5.58 0.59
CA SER A 128 -14.87 6.32 -0.66
C SER A 128 -14.02 7.57 -0.39
N LEU A 129 -14.29 8.28 0.72
CA LEU A 129 -13.54 9.47 1.09
C LEU A 129 -12.12 9.14 1.52
N GLN A 130 -11.87 8.05 2.27
CA GLN A 130 -10.49 7.67 2.60
C GLN A 130 -9.65 7.36 1.35
N ALA A 131 -10.25 6.71 0.36
CA ALA A 131 -9.62 6.46 -0.92
C ALA A 131 -9.37 7.75 -1.72
N GLU A 132 -10.28 8.72 -1.63
CA GLU A 132 -10.11 10.06 -2.20
C GLU A 132 -9.06 10.88 -1.46
N ASN A 133 -9.00 10.82 -0.14
CA ASN A 133 -8.00 11.47 0.70
C ASN A 133 -6.62 10.94 0.37
N PHE A 134 -6.49 9.62 0.24
CA PHE A 134 -5.26 9.00 -0.24
C PHE A 134 -4.91 9.43 -1.66
N ARG A 135 -5.88 9.45 -2.59
CA ARG A 135 -5.66 9.95 -3.95
C ARG A 135 -5.20 11.41 -3.95
N ARG A 136 -5.79 12.27 -3.11
CA ARG A 136 -5.40 13.69 -2.94
C ARG A 136 -4.01 13.82 -2.31
N MET A 137 -3.70 13.03 -1.28
CA MET A 137 -2.35 12.94 -0.71
C MET A 137 -1.31 12.51 -1.76
N LEU A 138 -1.66 11.59 -2.65
CA LEU A 138 -0.79 11.21 -3.76
C LEU A 138 -0.66 12.30 -4.83
N LEU A 139 -1.70 13.12 -5.04
CA LEU A 139 -1.63 14.28 -5.94
C LEU A 139 -0.70 15.36 -5.39
N THR A 140 -0.68 15.58 -4.07
CA THR A 140 0.27 16.52 -3.43
C THR A 140 1.72 16.05 -3.51
N LEU A 141 1.99 14.76 -3.80
CA LEU A 141 3.35 14.27 -4.10
C LEU A 141 3.94 14.86 -5.38
N ASN A 142 3.07 15.26 -6.32
CA ASN A 142 3.48 15.67 -7.66
C ASN A 142 4.36 16.94 -7.61
N ASP A 143 4.11 17.81 -6.64
CA ASP A 143 4.77 19.11 -6.56
C ASP A 143 6.07 19.05 -5.74
N ASP A 144 6.11 18.26 -4.66
CA ASP A 144 7.31 18.12 -3.82
C ASP A 144 7.32 16.84 -2.96
N VAL A 145 8.32 15.98 -3.16
CA VAL A 145 8.52 14.74 -2.38
C VAL A 145 8.74 15.01 -0.88
N ARG A 146 9.21 16.20 -0.51
CA ARG A 146 9.46 16.57 0.89
C ARG A 146 8.18 16.56 1.72
N VAL A 147 7.01 16.84 1.11
CA VAL A 147 5.69 16.79 1.78
C VAL A 147 5.44 15.41 2.37
N ILE A 148 5.64 14.34 1.59
CA ILE A 148 5.37 12.98 2.09
C ILE A 148 6.39 12.49 3.08
N ILE A 149 7.64 12.91 2.91
CA ILE A 149 8.70 12.56 3.84
C ILE A 149 8.39 13.15 5.22
N ILE A 150 8.00 14.42 5.26
CA ILE A 150 7.57 15.08 6.50
C ILE A 150 6.31 14.40 7.06
N LYS A 151 5.33 14.04 6.22
CA LYS A 151 4.11 13.34 6.70
C LYS A 151 4.39 11.94 7.25
N ILE A 152 5.37 11.22 6.70
CA ILE A 152 5.83 9.94 7.24
C ILE A 152 6.52 10.14 8.60
N ALA A 153 7.31 11.20 8.76
CA ALA A 153 7.95 11.55 10.03
C ALA A 153 6.91 11.96 11.10
N ASP A 154 5.91 12.76 10.73
CA ASP A 154 4.74 13.07 11.54
C ASP A 154 4.03 11.77 11.98
N ARG A 155 3.70 10.90 11.03
CA ARG A 155 3.07 9.61 11.34
C ARG A 155 3.91 8.75 12.28
N LEU A 156 5.23 8.71 12.12
CA LEU A 156 6.12 7.96 13.00
C LEU A 156 6.05 8.49 14.43
N HIS A 157 6.18 9.79 14.62
CA HIS A 157 6.08 10.40 15.95
C HIS A 157 4.71 10.17 16.59
N ASN A 158 3.64 10.26 15.79
CA ASN A 158 2.29 9.95 16.25
C ASN A 158 2.20 8.50 16.73
N MET A 159 2.72 7.53 15.96
CA MET A 159 2.77 6.11 16.36
C MET A 159 3.59 5.86 17.65
N GLN A 160 4.67 6.61 17.86
CA GLN A 160 5.49 6.53 19.08
C GLN A 160 4.74 7.05 20.32
N THR A 161 3.82 8.00 20.16
CA THR A 161 3.14 8.71 21.27
C THR A 161 1.69 8.30 21.50
N MET A 162 1.19 7.22 20.86
CA MET A 162 -0.23 6.82 20.94
C MET A 162 -0.69 6.21 22.26
N GLU A 163 0.18 5.95 23.24
CA GLU A 163 -0.16 5.16 24.43
C GLU A 163 -1.33 5.72 25.25
N SER A 164 -1.51 7.05 25.25
CA SER A 164 -2.60 7.75 25.96
C SER A 164 -3.94 7.76 25.19
N MET A 165 -3.97 7.29 23.94
CA MET A 165 -5.18 7.30 23.11
C MET A 165 -6.13 6.13 23.42
N ARG A 166 -7.40 6.27 23.05
CA ARG A 166 -8.38 5.17 23.12
C ARG A 166 -7.99 4.04 22.15
N SER A 167 -8.24 2.80 22.57
CA SER A 167 -7.85 1.59 21.82
C SER A 167 -8.45 1.52 20.41
N ASP A 168 -9.69 1.98 20.21
CA ASP A 168 -10.32 2.04 18.88
C ASP A 168 -9.56 2.96 17.92
N LYS A 169 -9.12 4.13 18.39
CA LYS A 169 -8.30 5.06 17.60
C LYS A 169 -6.89 4.52 17.37
N GLN A 170 -6.28 3.87 18.36
CA GLN A 170 -4.96 3.24 18.22
C GLN A 170 -4.98 2.18 17.11
N VAL A 171 -5.97 1.28 17.11
CA VAL A 171 -6.09 0.24 16.07
C VAL A 171 -6.33 0.85 14.70
N LYS A 172 -7.18 1.89 14.60
CA LYS A 172 -7.43 2.61 13.33
C LYS A 172 -6.13 3.18 12.75
N ILE A 173 -5.41 3.97 13.54
CA ILE A 173 -4.17 4.64 13.11
C ILE A 173 -3.07 3.61 12.81
N ALA A 174 -2.94 2.56 13.62
CA ALA A 174 -1.97 1.50 13.39
C ALA A 174 -2.27 0.70 12.11
N SER A 175 -3.55 0.44 11.82
CA SER A 175 -3.97 -0.23 10.59
C SER A 175 -3.69 0.64 9.36
N GLU A 176 -3.98 1.93 9.43
CA GLU A 176 -3.65 2.90 8.38
C GLU A 176 -2.13 2.97 8.15
N THR A 177 -1.36 2.98 9.23
CA THR A 177 0.11 3.00 9.19
C THR A 177 0.68 1.78 8.47
N LEU A 178 0.20 0.57 8.82
CA LEU A 178 0.63 -0.67 8.16
C LEU A 178 0.16 -0.75 6.70
N TYR A 179 -0.99 -0.17 6.40
CA TYR A 179 -1.61 -0.25 5.08
C TYR A 179 -1.07 0.79 4.09
N ILE A 180 -0.66 1.97 4.57
CA ILE A 180 -0.32 3.11 3.72
C ILE A 180 1.12 3.56 3.96
N TYR A 181 1.42 4.04 5.17
CA TYR A 181 2.66 4.76 5.44
C TYR A 181 3.90 3.85 5.44
N ALA A 182 3.81 2.65 6.01
CA ALA A 182 4.94 1.70 6.00
C ALA A 182 5.33 1.25 4.58
N PRO A 183 4.39 0.83 3.70
CA PRO A 183 4.70 0.54 2.30
C PRO A 183 5.28 1.74 1.53
N LEU A 184 4.79 2.95 1.84
CA LEU A 184 5.26 4.17 1.19
C LEU A 184 6.68 4.54 1.62
N ALA A 185 6.97 4.46 2.92
CA ALA A 185 8.33 4.59 3.47
C ALA A 185 9.29 3.58 2.82
N HIS A 186 8.85 2.33 2.60
CA HIS A 186 9.65 1.33 1.88
C HIS A 186 9.98 1.77 0.45
N ARG A 187 9.02 2.35 -0.29
CA ARG A 187 9.23 2.77 -1.68
C ARG A 187 10.14 3.98 -1.82
N ILE A 188 10.09 4.91 -0.87
CA ILE A 188 10.99 6.07 -0.80
C ILE A 188 12.40 5.64 -0.33
N GLY A 189 12.55 4.42 0.20
CA GLY A 189 13.82 3.87 0.68
C GLY A 189 14.09 4.15 2.17
N LEU A 190 13.11 4.64 2.92
CA LEU A 190 13.20 4.91 4.36
C LEU A 190 13.02 3.60 5.17
N TYR A 191 13.98 2.68 5.06
CA TYR A 191 13.86 1.33 5.62
C TYR A 191 13.77 1.29 7.15
N ASN A 192 14.47 2.17 7.85
CA ASN A 192 14.45 2.22 9.31
C ASN A 192 13.09 2.69 9.82
N ILE A 193 12.61 3.82 9.30
CA ILE A 193 11.27 4.33 9.59
C ILE A 193 10.21 3.29 9.24
N LYS A 194 10.31 2.65 8.08
CA LYS A 194 9.41 1.57 7.67
C LYS A 194 9.37 0.42 8.69
N THR A 195 10.54 -0.02 9.17
CA THR A 195 10.65 -1.11 10.14
C THR A 195 10.02 -0.71 11.48
N GLU A 196 10.24 0.53 11.91
CA GLU A 196 9.68 1.06 13.15
C GLU A 196 8.16 1.24 13.08
N LEU A 197 7.64 1.78 11.97
CA LEU A 197 6.20 1.87 11.70
C LEU A 197 5.53 0.49 11.67
N GLU A 198 6.21 -0.52 11.12
CA GLU A 198 5.73 -1.91 11.11
C GLU A 198 5.67 -2.51 12.52
N ASP A 199 6.72 -2.34 13.33
CA ASP A 199 6.77 -2.86 14.70
C ASP A 199 5.79 -2.12 15.62
N LEU A 200 5.70 -0.79 15.53
CA LEU A 200 4.69 0.01 16.24
C LEU A 200 3.28 -0.35 15.77
N GLY A 201 3.08 -0.56 14.46
CA GLY A 201 1.82 -1.02 13.91
C GLY A 201 1.38 -2.32 14.57
N LEU A 202 2.27 -3.31 14.66
CA LEU A 202 2.00 -4.60 15.32
C LEU A 202 1.74 -4.46 16.81
N LYS A 203 2.48 -3.56 17.51
CA LYS A 203 2.31 -3.28 18.94
C LYS A 203 0.87 -2.94 19.29
N TYR A 204 0.16 -2.20 18.42
CA TYR A 204 -1.22 -1.78 18.67
C TYR A 204 -2.28 -2.66 17.99
N THR A 205 -1.99 -3.32 16.86
CA THR A 205 -2.96 -4.21 16.20
C THR A 205 -3.02 -5.60 16.83
N GLU A 206 -1.89 -6.18 17.22
CA GLU A 206 -1.77 -7.51 17.85
C GLU A 206 -0.84 -7.44 19.09
N PRO A 207 -1.25 -6.76 20.19
CA PRO A 207 -0.38 -6.49 21.34
C PRO A 207 0.13 -7.74 22.05
N GLU A 208 -0.68 -8.80 22.12
CA GLU A 208 -0.30 -10.07 22.77
C GLU A 208 0.84 -10.76 22.00
N VAL A 209 0.71 -10.83 20.67
CA VAL A 209 1.71 -11.44 19.80
C VAL A 209 3.01 -10.64 19.81
N TYR A 210 2.91 -9.31 19.80
CA TYR A 210 4.07 -8.43 19.91
C TYR A 210 4.85 -8.69 21.22
N LYS A 211 4.14 -8.78 22.36
CA LYS A 211 4.75 -9.03 23.67
C LYS A 211 5.36 -10.44 23.78
N ASP A 212 4.73 -11.45 23.21
CA ASP A 212 5.27 -12.82 23.18
C ASP A 212 6.60 -12.88 22.40
N ILE A 213 6.61 -12.34 21.18
CA ILE A 213 7.84 -12.30 20.36
C ILE A 213 8.93 -11.45 21.04
N LEU A 214 8.57 -10.31 21.63
CA LEU A 214 9.52 -9.44 22.34
C LEU A 214 10.17 -10.17 23.52
N THR A 215 9.40 -10.92 24.30
CA THR A 215 9.91 -11.70 25.45
C THR A 215 10.89 -12.77 24.98
N LYS A 216 10.52 -13.55 23.95
CA LYS A 216 11.38 -14.59 23.36
C LYS A 216 12.67 -14.04 22.74
N ILE A 217 12.62 -12.85 22.14
CA ILE A 217 13.84 -12.16 21.65
C ILE A 217 14.75 -11.79 22.82
N LYS A 218 14.20 -11.27 23.93
CA LYS A 218 15.00 -10.91 25.11
C LYS A 218 15.65 -12.13 25.75
N GLU A 219 14.92 -13.23 25.90
CA GLU A 219 15.42 -14.48 26.48
C GLU A 219 16.54 -15.10 25.63
N SER A 220 16.42 -15.02 24.30
CA SER A 220 17.42 -15.60 23.39
C SER A 220 18.58 -14.65 23.03
N LYS A 221 18.62 -13.43 23.59
CA LYS A 221 19.59 -12.40 23.19
C LYS A 221 21.03 -12.78 23.52
N GLU A 222 21.30 -13.26 24.74
CA GLU A 222 22.66 -13.62 25.16
C GLU A 222 23.23 -14.78 24.33
N GLU A 223 22.42 -15.81 24.06
CA GLU A 223 22.82 -16.93 23.20
C GLU A 223 23.11 -16.45 21.75
N GLN A 224 22.28 -15.54 21.24
CA GLN A 224 22.47 -14.96 19.90
C GLN A 224 23.74 -14.11 19.83
N ASP A 225 23.98 -13.23 20.80
CA ASP A 225 25.16 -12.37 20.82
C ASP A 225 26.45 -13.19 20.93
N ALA A 226 26.46 -14.25 21.77
CA ALA A 226 27.58 -15.18 21.85
C ALA A 226 27.84 -15.89 20.50
N TYR A 227 26.78 -16.35 19.83
CA TYR A 227 26.89 -17.00 18.53
C TYR A 227 27.38 -16.03 17.44
N ILE A 228 26.86 -14.81 17.41
CA ILE A 228 27.27 -13.76 16.47
C ILE A 228 28.75 -13.44 16.66
N ASN A 229 29.22 -13.34 17.90
CA ASN A 229 30.63 -13.10 18.22
C ASN A 229 31.52 -14.26 17.75
N GLU A 230 31.12 -15.52 17.99
CA GLU A 230 31.83 -16.70 17.51
C GLU A 230 31.97 -16.70 15.98
N PHE A 231 30.87 -16.47 15.26
CA PHE A 231 30.86 -16.36 13.80
C PHE A 231 31.71 -15.19 13.28
N THR A 232 31.59 -14.03 13.93
CA THR A 232 32.24 -12.79 13.52
C THR A 232 33.75 -12.85 13.74
N ASN A 233 34.23 -13.46 14.83
CA ASN A 233 35.66 -13.54 15.14
C ASN A 233 36.46 -14.33 14.08
N VAL A 234 35.85 -15.37 13.50
CA VAL A 234 36.46 -16.14 12.41
C VAL A 234 36.67 -15.25 11.17
N ILE A 235 35.63 -14.50 10.80
CA ILE A 235 35.67 -13.60 9.64
C ILE A 235 36.64 -12.44 9.89
N LYS A 236 36.62 -11.84 11.09
CA LYS A 236 37.51 -10.73 11.48
C LYS A 236 38.98 -11.09 11.27
N THR A 237 39.39 -12.25 11.78
CA THR A 237 40.78 -12.72 11.68
C THR A 237 41.26 -12.82 10.22
N SER A 238 40.37 -13.15 9.28
CA SER A 238 40.70 -13.20 7.85
C SER A 238 40.62 -11.85 7.16
N LEU A 239 39.67 -11.00 7.52
CA LEU A 239 39.58 -9.64 6.97
C LEU A 239 40.79 -8.77 7.42
N ASP A 240 41.25 -8.94 8.66
CA ASP A 240 42.40 -8.22 9.20
C ASP A 240 43.70 -8.58 8.47
N LYS A 241 43.86 -9.86 8.06
CA LYS A 241 45.00 -10.31 7.24
C LYS A 241 45.05 -9.64 5.87
N GLU A 242 43.89 -9.32 5.32
CA GLU A 242 43.73 -8.64 4.03
C GLU A 242 43.80 -7.11 4.14
N GLN A 243 44.07 -6.58 5.34
CA GLN A 243 44.21 -5.14 5.63
C GLN A 243 43.00 -4.31 5.19
N LEU A 244 41.78 -4.85 5.33
CA LEU A 244 40.55 -4.13 5.01
C LEU A 244 40.08 -3.30 6.21
N GLU A 245 39.59 -2.08 5.97
CA GLU A 245 38.85 -1.31 6.97
C GLU A 245 37.38 -1.70 6.92
N TYR A 246 36.86 -2.28 8.01
CA TYR A 246 35.48 -2.78 8.07
C TYR A 246 34.88 -2.71 9.48
N ASP A 247 33.55 -2.76 9.53
CA ASP A 247 32.72 -2.85 10.73
C ASP A 247 31.71 -4.01 10.57
N ILE A 248 31.73 -4.96 11.51
CA ILE A 248 30.79 -6.09 11.52
C ILE A 248 29.79 -5.91 12.65
N LYS A 249 28.51 -5.86 12.27
CA LYS A 249 27.38 -5.69 13.19
C LYS A 249 26.43 -6.86 13.08
N GLY A 250 26.08 -7.44 14.23
CA GLY A 250 24.91 -8.31 14.35
C GLY A 250 23.64 -7.47 14.30
N ARG A 251 22.73 -7.77 13.37
CA ARG A 251 21.42 -7.12 13.26
C ARG A 251 20.32 -8.12 13.63
N PRO A 252 19.59 -7.93 14.74
CA PRO A 252 18.37 -8.70 14.99
C PRO A 252 17.32 -8.32 13.94
N LYS A 253 16.48 -9.29 13.56
CA LYS A 253 15.32 -9.00 12.69
C LYS A 253 14.21 -8.33 13.50
N SER A 254 13.44 -7.47 12.84
CA SER A 254 12.32 -6.77 13.47
C SER A 254 11.22 -7.73 13.89
N ILE A 255 10.43 -7.33 14.88
CA ILE A 255 9.35 -8.15 15.46
C ILE A 255 8.31 -8.46 14.38
N PHE A 256 7.93 -7.46 13.60
CA PHE A 256 7.02 -7.61 12.47
C PHE A 256 7.56 -8.56 11.41
N SER A 257 8.86 -8.51 11.10
CA SER A 257 9.49 -9.40 10.12
C SER A 257 9.45 -10.87 10.58
N ILE A 258 9.66 -11.11 11.88
CA ILE A 258 9.56 -12.44 12.50
C ILE A 258 8.12 -12.93 12.44
N ARG A 259 7.15 -12.11 12.87
CA ARG A 259 5.71 -12.43 12.81
C ARG A 259 5.28 -12.78 11.39
N ARG A 260 5.69 -11.99 10.40
CA ARG A 260 5.40 -12.21 8.98
C ARG A 260 5.99 -13.52 8.46
N LYS A 261 7.19 -13.89 8.90
CA LYS A 261 7.79 -15.20 8.56
C LYS A 261 7.03 -16.36 9.20
N MET A 262 6.69 -16.27 10.47
CA MET A 262 5.90 -17.27 11.20
C MET A 262 4.56 -17.53 10.48
N GLN A 263 3.85 -16.46 10.08
CA GLN A 263 2.59 -16.58 9.34
C GLN A 263 2.78 -17.19 7.94
N ASN A 264 3.76 -16.73 7.16
CA ASN A 264 3.96 -17.20 5.79
C ASN A 264 4.44 -18.66 5.71
N GLN A 265 5.21 -19.12 6.70
CA GLN A 265 5.78 -20.46 6.73
C GLN A 265 4.97 -21.43 7.60
N GLY A 266 4.06 -20.92 8.44
CA GLY A 266 3.30 -21.72 9.39
C GLY A 266 4.15 -22.33 10.51
N VAL A 267 5.28 -21.69 10.85
CA VAL A 267 6.27 -22.19 11.82
C VAL A 267 6.24 -21.42 13.13
N SER A 268 6.64 -22.08 14.21
CA SER A 268 6.81 -21.46 15.54
C SER A 268 8.04 -20.54 15.59
N PHE A 269 8.17 -19.73 16.64
CA PHE A 269 9.31 -18.81 16.80
C PHE A 269 10.67 -19.53 16.79
N ASP A 270 10.74 -20.74 17.34
CA ASP A 270 11.99 -21.50 17.45
C ASP A 270 12.44 -22.11 16.12
N GLU A 271 11.48 -22.41 15.25
CA GLU A 271 11.70 -22.97 13.92
C GLU A 271 12.01 -21.90 12.86
N VAL A 272 11.92 -20.60 13.19
CA VAL A 272 12.32 -19.54 12.27
C VAL A 272 13.83 -19.55 12.09
N TYR A 273 14.29 -20.21 11.02
CA TYR A 273 15.66 -20.09 10.55
C TYR A 273 15.95 -18.64 10.09
N ASP A 274 17.13 -18.11 10.43
CA ASP A 274 17.58 -16.72 10.21
C ASP A 274 16.88 -15.68 11.12
N LYS A 275 17.03 -15.79 12.46
CA LYS A 275 16.56 -14.79 13.45
C LYS A 275 17.39 -13.50 13.47
N PHE A 276 18.67 -13.60 13.11
CA PHE A 276 19.60 -12.48 13.00
C PHE A 276 20.28 -12.51 11.62
N ALA A 277 20.85 -11.38 11.24
CA ALA A 277 21.72 -11.24 10.08
C ALA A 277 23.03 -10.61 10.53
N VAL A 278 24.12 -10.95 9.84
CA VAL A 278 25.42 -10.32 10.05
C VAL A 278 25.64 -9.31 8.94
N ARG A 279 25.97 -8.09 9.30
CA ARG A 279 26.23 -7.01 8.35
C ARG A 279 27.71 -6.68 8.39
N ILE A 280 28.36 -6.72 7.23
CA ILE A 280 29.74 -6.30 7.03
C ILE A 280 29.70 -5.00 6.24
N ILE A 281 30.09 -3.91 6.90
CA ILE A 281 30.23 -2.58 6.32
C ILE A 281 31.71 -2.36 6.08
N TYR A 282 32.11 -2.05 4.85
CA TYR A 282 33.51 -1.80 4.52
C TYR A 282 33.70 -0.41 3.94
N LYS A 283 34.88 0.16 4.16
CA LYS A 283 35.27 1.42 3.56
C LYS A 283 35.88 1.19 2.18
N SER A 284 35.46 1.97 1.20
CA SER A 284 35.90 1.84 -0.18
C SER A 284 35.69 3.14 -0.93
N GLU A 285 36.52 3.36 -1.94
CA GLU A 285 36.23 4.32 -3.02
C GLU A 285 35.16 3.75 -3.97
N PRO A 286 34.34 4.60 -4.62
CA PRO A 286 33.22 4.17 -5.47
C PRO A 286 33.60 3.15 -6.56
N GLU A 287 34.77 3.31 -7.18
CA GLU A 287 35.24 2.43 -8.26
C GLU A 287 35.52 0.99 -7.76
N ASN A 288 35.98 0.87 -6.51
CA ASN A 288 36.40 -0.40 -5.92
C ASN A 288 35.31 -1.07 -5.07
N GLU A 289 34.15 -0.42 -4.88
CA GLU A 289 33.09 -0.94 -3.99
C GLU A 289 32.69 -2.36 -4.38
N LYS A 290 32.43 -2.60 -5.67
CA LYS A 290 32.02 -3.91 -6.17
C LYS A 290 33.11 -4.96 -5.98
N PHE A 291 34.36 -4.61 -6.30
CA PHE A 291 35.49 -5.54 -6.19
C PHE A 291 35.70 -5.99 -4.75
N LEU A 292 35.70 -5.04 -3.80
CA LEU A 292 35.87 -5.35 -2.38
C LEU A 292 34.70 -6.17 -1.81
N ALA A 293 33.46 -5.91 -2.22
CA ALA A 293 32.32 -6.74 -1.82
C ALA A 293 32.50 -8.21 -2.22
N TRP A 294 32.96 -8.46 -3.46
CA TRP A 294 33.22 -9.81 -3.96
C TRP A 294 34.46 -10.45 -3.30
N LYS A 295 35.47 -9.65 -2.95
CA LYS A 295 36.62 -10.12 -2.15
C LYS A 295 36.16 -10.60 -0.76
N ILE A 296 35.35 -9.79 -0.07
CA ILE A 296 34.77 -10.15 1.24
C ILE A 296 33.87 -11.39 1.11
N TYR A 297 33.07 -11.49 0.05
CA TYR A 297 32.29 -12.68 -0.25
C TYR A 297 33.15 -13.94 -0.29
N SER A 298 34.26 -13.92 -1.04
CA SER A 298 35.18 -15.05 -1.14
C SER A 298 35.70 -15.46 0.23
N ILE A 299 36.14 -14.48 1.03
CA ILE A 299 36.62 -14.70 2.40
C ILE A 299 35.57 -15.39 3.27
N VAL A 300 34.30 -14.95 3.20
CA VAL A 300 33.21 -15.58 3.97
C VAL A 300 32.97 -17.02 3.49
N THR A 301 33.02 -17.26 2.17
CA THR A 301 32.77 -18.59 1.61
C THR A 301 33.92 -19.59 1.80
N ASP A 302 35.14 -19.10 2.03
CA ASP A 302 36.30 -19.95 2.37
C ASP A 302 36.14 -20.59 3.76
N HIS A 303 35.49 -19.88 4.69
CA HIS A 303 35.23 -20.38 6.04
C HIS A 303 33.90 -21.13 6.17
N PHE A 304 32.87 -20.67 5.46
CA PHE A 304 31.51 -21.16 5.62
C PHE A 304 30.89 -21.55 4.29
N ARG A 305 30.29 -22.76 4.24
CA ARG A 305 29.69 -23.28 3.02
C ARG A 305 28.46 -22.43 2.62
N PRO A 306 28.44 -21.82 1.42
CA PRO A 306 27.31 -21.02 0.96
C PRO A 306 26.17 -21.87 0.41
N ASN A 307 24.96 -21.32 0.43
CA ASN A 307 23.82 -21.82 -0.33
C ASN A 307 23.70 -21.07 -1.68
N PRO A 308 24.00 -21.71 -2.83
CA PRO A 308 23.98 -21.04 -4.13
C PRO A 308 22.63 -20.43 -4.51
N THR A 309 21.52 -21.02 -4.03
CA THR A 309 20.17 -20.52 -4.36
C THR A 309 19.81 -19.21 -3.65
N ARG A 310 20.52 -18.89 -2.58
CA ARG A 310 20.29 -17.73 -1.70
C ARG A 310 21.31 -16.60 -1.87
N LEU A 311 22.15 -16.66 -2.90
CA LEU A 311 22.98 -15.53 -3.33
C LEU A 311 22.10 -14.47 -4.02
N ARG A 312 22.25 -13.20 -3.62
CA ARG A 312 21.63 -12.06 -4.32
C ARG A 312 22.65 -10.94 -4.46
N ASP A 313 22.97 -10.62 -5.71
CA ASP A 313 23.84 -9.50 -6.07
C ASP A 313 22.99 -8.26 -6.38
N TRP A 314 22.70 -7.47 -5.35
CA TRP A 314 22.03 -6.17 -5.52
C TRP A 314 23.03 -5.04 -5.82
N ILE A 315 24.33 -5.33 -5.96
CA ILE A 315 25.33 -4.33 -6.38
C ILE A 315 25.31 -4.21 -7.90
N SER A 316 25.28 -5.35 -8.62
CA SER A 316 25.16 -5.34 -10.09
C SER A 316 23.74 -5.05 -10.57
N SER A 317 22.73 -5.30 -9.75
CA SER A 317 21.33 -5.04 -10.07
C SER A 317 20.63 -4.40 -8.87
N PRO A 318 20.82 -3.08 -8.66
CA PRO A 318 20.17 -2.36 -7.58
C PRO A 318 18.65 -2.50 -7.64
N LYS A 319 18.00 -2.44 -6.46
CA LYS A 319 16.53 -2.43 -6.41
C LYS A 319 15.99 -1.10 -6.93
N SER A 320 14.69 -1.03 -7.23
CA SER A 320 14.00 0.24 -7.56
C SER A 320 14.11 1.31 -6.47
N THR A 321 14.31 0.91 -5.22
CA THR A 321 14.58 1.81 -4.09
C THR A 321 16.05 2.27 -4.01
N GLY A 322 16.87 1.87 -4.99
CA GLY A 322 18.33 1.97 -5.06
C GLY A 322 19.07 1.32 -3.88
N TYR A 323 18.44 0.33 -3.24
CA TYR A 323 19.11 -0.52 -2.27
C TYR A 323 20.20 -1.36 -2.94
N GLU A 324 21.42 -1.26 -2.43
CA GLU A 324 22.62 -1.96 -2.89
C GLU A 324 23.26 -2.76 -1.75
N ALA A 325 23.48 -4.05 -1.99
CA ALA A 325 24.22 -4.95 -1.09
C ALA A 325 24.42 -6.32 -1.77
N LEU A 326 25.45 -7.04 -1.35
CA LEU A 326 25.60 -8.46 -1.65
C LEU A 326 25.05 -9.29 -0.48
N HIS A 327 24.06 -10.14 -0.76
CA HIS A 327 23.45 -11.02 0.25
C HIS A 327 23.82 -12.46 0.00
N ILE A 328 24.24 -13.13 1.07
CA ILE A 328 24.55 -14.56 1.06
C ILE A 328 23.98 -15.25 2.28
N THR A 329 23.65 -16.52 2.14
CA THR A 329 23.33 -17.38 3.27
C THR A 329 24.37 -18.48 3.34
N VAL A 330 25.05 -18.58 4.48
CA VAL A 330 26.08 -19.58 4.74
C VAL A 330 25.70 -20.44 5.93
N VAL A 331 26.24 -21.66 6.00
CA VAL A 331 26.11 -22.52 7.18
C VAL A 331 27.17 -22.10 8.18
N GLY A 332 26.76 -21.47 9.28
CA GLY A 332 27.64 -21.07 10.37
C GLY A 332 27.95 -22.22 11.34
N PRO A 333 28.65 -21.91 12.45
CA PRO A 333 28.90 -22.86 13.53
C PRO A 333 27.60 -23.52 14.01
N LYS A 334 27.67 -24.75 14.53
CA LYS A 334 26.48 -25.51 15.00
C LYS A 334 25.42 -25.78 13.91
N GLY A 335 25.76 -25.67 12.63
CA GLY A 335 24.89 -26.02 11.51
C GLY A 335 23.72 -25.06 11.27
N ARG A 336 23.74 -23.86 11.87
CA ARG A 336 22.68 -22.86 11.70
C ARG A 336 22.93 -22.03 10.42
N TRP A 337 21.86 -21.68 9.72
CA TRP A 337 21.93 -20.76 8.58
C TRP A 337 22.12 -19.32 9.07
N VAL A 338 23.08 -18.61 8.48
CA VAL A 338 23.39 -17.22 8.77
C VAL A 338 23.33 -16.41 7.48
N GLU A 339 22.52 -15.37 7.48
CA GLU A 339 22.44 -14.39 6.40
C GLU A 339 23.52 -13.32 6.61
N VAL A 340 24.43 -13.17 5.64
CA VAL A 340 25.48 -12.15 5.66
C VAL A 340 25.18 -11.10 4.58
N GLN A 341 25.20 -9.83 4.98
CA GLN A 341 24.97 -8.68 4.12
C GLN A 341 26.26 -7.88 4.02
N ILE A 342 26.81 -7.77 2.81
CA ILE A 342 28.07 -7.09 2.53
C ILE A 342 27.76 -5.82 1.74
N ARG A 343 28.19 -4.66 2.25
CA ARG A 343 27.94 -3.36 1.61
C ARG A 343 28.97 -2.30 2.03
N SER A 344 29.21 -1.30 1.18
CA SER A 344 30.10 -0.19 1.53
C SER A 344 29.45 0.76 2.54
N GLU A 345 30.21 1.72 3.08
CA GLU A 345 29.67 2.80 3.92
C GLU A 345 28.60 3.63 3.18
N ARG A 346 28.84 3.99 1.92
CA ARG A 346 27.88 4.69 1.05
C ARG A 346 26.61 3.87 0.85
N MET A 347 26.74 2.60 0.47
CA MET A 347 25.60 1.69 0.30
C MET A 347 24.83 1.49 1.61
N ASN A 348 25.54 1.44 2.74
CA ASN A 348 24.94 1.37 4.07
C ASN A 348 24.13 2.63 4.37
N GLU A 349 24.66 3.81 4.05
CA GLU A 349 23.94 5.07 4.24
C GLU A 349 22.65 5.14 3.41
N ILE A 350 22.73 4.85 2.12
CA ILE A 350 21.56 4.80 1.22
C ILE A 350 20.52 3.81 1.72
N ALA A 351 20.96 2.65 2.22
CA ALA A 351 20.05 1.62 2.70
C ALA A 351 19.40 1.93 4.07
N GLU A 352 19.99 2.78 4.90
CA GLU A 352 19.43 3.14 6.21
C GLU A 352 18.58 4.43 6.13
N LYS A 353 19.05 5.44 5.39
CA LYS A 353 18.43 6.78 5.29
C LYS A 353 17.62 7.00 4.01
N GLY A 354 17.70 6.09 3.04
CA GLY A 354 17.02 6.20 1.76
C GLY A 354 17.63 7.23 0.81
N PHE A 355 16.97 7.41 -0.34
CA PHE A 355 17.40 8.37 -1.38
C PHE A 355 17.21 9.83 -0.98
N ALA A 356 16.33 10.11 -0.03
CA ALA A 356 16.01 11.46 0.43
C ALA A 356 17.24 12.22 0.96
N ALA A 357 18.15 11.53 1.66
CA ALA A 357 19.40 12.11 2.15
C ALA A 357 20.34 12.56 1.02
N HIS A 358 20.28 11.89 -0.14
CA HIS A 358 21.18 12.11 -1.28
C HIS A 358 20.56 12.91 -2.43
N TYR A 359 19.25 13.23 -2.39
CA TYR A 359 18.52 13.96 -3.44
C TYR A 359 19.18 15.29 -3.87
N LYS A 360 20.05 15.87 -3.04
CA LYS A 360 20.74 17.14 -3.32
C LYS A 360 22.23 17.03 -3.68
N TYR A 361 22.86 15.85 -3.64
CA TYR A 361 24.31 15.77 -3.86
C TYR A 361 24.73 15.83 -5.35
N LYS A 362 23.78 15.97 -6.27
CA LYS A 362 24.05 16.10 -7.71
C LYS A 362 23.24 17.24 -8.35
N GLU A 363 23.64 18.48 -8.05
CA GLU A 363 23.38 19.64 -8.93
C GLU A 363 24.20 19.59 -10.24
N GLY A 364 24.82 18.44 -10.57
CA GLY A 364 25.56 18.23 -11.81
C GLY A 364 25.10 16.96 -12.54
N ASN A 365 24.37 17.17 -13.65
CA ASN A 365 24.13 16.31 -14.84
C ASN A 365 23.86 14.80 -14.77
N GLU A 366 23.94 14.13 -13.61
CA GLU A 366 23.51 12.74 -13.45
C GLU A 366 22.20 12.70 -12.66
N LYS A 367 21.09 12.97 -13.37
CA LYS A 367 19.74 12.74 -12.85
C LYS A 367 19.59 11.27 -12.50
N ASP A 368 19.22 10.98 -11.26
CA ASP A 368 18.92 9.62 -10.86
C ASP A 368 17.49 9.28 -11.30
N ASP A 369 17.39 8.51 -12.37
CA ASP A 369 16.14 8.15 -13.04
C ASP A 369 15.16 7.39 -12.12
N SER A 370 15.56 6.83 -10.98
CA SER A 370 14.70 5.86 -10.27
C SER A 370 13.52 6.46 -9.50
N LEU A 371 13.77 7.46 -8.63
CA LEU A 371 12.71 8.13 -7.86
C LEU A 371 11.84 8.98 -8.78
N ASP A 372 12.46 9.75 -9.67
CA ASP A 372 11.76 10.56 -10.66
C ASP A 372 10.97 9.69 -11.64
N SER A 373 11.47 8.52 -12.05
CA SER A 373 10.68 7.55 -12.84
C SER A 373 9.53 6.97 -12.03
N TRP A 374 9.69 6.73 -10.73
CA TRP A 374 8.59 6.27 -9.88
C TRP A 374 7.50 7.35 -9.75
N ILE A 375 7.89 8.60 -9.55
CA ILE A 375 6.98 9.76 -9.53
C ILE A 375 6.31 9.93 -10.90
N ALA A 376 7.04 9.81 -12.01
CA ALA A 376 6.48 9.89 -13.36
C ALA A 376 5.51 8.73 -13.66
N LYS A 377 5.78 7.52 -13.16
CA LYS A 377 4.82 6.40 -13.24
C LYS A 377 3.58 6.64 -12.39
N LEU A 378 3.75 7.32 -11.26
CA LEU A 378 2.66 7.73 -10.38
C LEU A 378 1.82 8.83 -11.06
N GLN A 379 2.44 9.78 -11.78
CA GLN A 379 1.78 10.75 -12.66
C GLN A 379 0.96 10.05 -13.75
N GLU A 380 1.55 9.11 -14.51
CA GLU A 380 0.84 8.35 -15.55
C GLU A 380 -0.37 7.58 -14.99
N ALA A 381 -0.27 7.09 -13.75
CA ALA A 381 -1.37 6.41 -13.07
C ALA A 381 -2.48 7.38 -12.63
N LEU A 382 -2.12 8.60 -12.17
CA LEU A 382 -3.04 9.62 -11.67
C LEU A 382 -3.78 10.38 -12.77
N GLU A 383 -3.15 10.59 -13.94
CA GLU A 383 -3.74 11.27 -15.11
C GLU A 383 -4.95 10.51 -15.70
N ASN A 384 -5.10 9.22 -15.40
CA ASN A 384 -6.29 8.47 -15.80
C ASN A 384 -7.49 8.84 -14.91
N HIS A 385 -8.15 9.95 -15.25
CA HIS A 385 -9.25 10.54 -14.49
C HIS A 385 -10.54 9.71 -14.37
N GLU A 386 -10.67 8.57 -15.07
CA GLU A 386 -11.95 7.84 -15.19
C GLU A 386 -12.16 6.70 -14.17
N THR A 387 -11.22 6.41 -13.27
CA THR A 387 -11.36 5.32 -12.27
C THR A 387 -11.90 5.81 -10.92
N ASN A 388 -12.85 5.05 -10.35
CA ASN A 388 -13.31 5.21 -8.97
C ASN A 388 -12.11 5.23 -8.01
N ALA A 389 -12.13 6.10 -6.98
CA ALA A 389 -11.00 6.25 -6.05
C ALA A 389 -10.61 4.94 -5.36
N VAL A 390 -11.60 4.09 -5.03
CA VAL A 390 -11.38 2.77 -4.44
C VAL A 390 -10.60 1.84 -5.38
N ASP A 391 -11.01 1.77 -6.65
CA ASP A 391 -10.32 0.98 -7.68
C ASP A 391 -8.90 1.49 -7.93
N PHE A 392 -8.69 2.81 -7.81
CA PHE A 392 -7.37 3.42 -7.92
C PHE A 392 -6.46 3.02 -6.76
N VAL A 393 -6.94 3.11 -5.51
CA VAL A 393 -6.18 2.67 -4.32
C VAL A 393 -5.82 1.19 -4.43
N GLU A 394 -6.76 0.34 -4.86
CA GLU A 394 -6.50 -1.09 -5.03
C GLU A 394 -5.46 -1.37 -6.12
N GLN A 395 -5.54 -0.67 -7.25
CA GLN A 395 -4.53 -0.78 -8.32
C GLN A 395 -3.16 -0.26 -7.86
N PHE A 396 -3.13 0.85 -7.12
CA PHE A 396 -1.91 1.41 -6.55
C PHE A 396 -1.28 0.44 -5.55
N LYS A 397 -2.11 -0.17 -4.68
CA LYS A 397 -1.71 -1.21 -3.74
C LYS A 397 -1.07 -2.40 -4.46
N LEU A 398 -1.69 -2.92 -5.52
CA LEU A 398 -1.12 -4.05 -6.27
C LEU A 398 0.31 -3.73 -6.75
N ASN A 399 0.57 -2.49 -7.16
CA ASN A 399 1.89 -2.04 -7.57
C ASN A 399 2.84 -1.82 -6.37
N LEU A 400 2.36 -1.28 -5.25
CA LEU A 400 3.17 -1.03 -4.06
C LEU A 400 3.69 -2.32 -3.39
N TYR A 401 2.84 -3.33 -3.28
CA TYR A 401 3.12 -4.55 -2.49
C TYR A 401 3.73 -5.70 -3.30
N SER A 402 3.70 -5.65 -4.62
CA SER A 402 4.25 -6.71 -5.46
C SER A 402 5.77 -6.77 -5.33
N LYS A 403 6.29 -7.94 -4.94
CA LYS A 403 7.73 -8.24 -5.04
C LYS A 403 8.15 -8.11 -6.49
N GLU A 404 9.28 -7.49 -6.79
CA GLU A 404 9.75 -7.35 -8.17
C GLU A 404 10.45 -8.64 -8.63
N ILE A 405 10.20 -9.01 -9.87
CA ILE A 405 10.94 -10.02 -10.64
C ILE A 405 11.69 -9.31 -11.76
N PHE A 406 12.85 -9.84 -12.14
CA PHE A 406 13.65 -9.31 -13.24
C PHE A 406 13.59 -10.26 -14.42
N VAL A 407 13.15 -9.78 -15.57
CA VAL A 407 13.03 -10.56 -16.81
C VAL A 407 13.92 -9.94 -17.88
N PHE A 408 14.44 -10.78 -18.78
CA PHE A 408 15.32 -10.35 -19.86
C PHE A 408 14.54 -10.19 -21.17
N THR A 409 14.81 -9.12 -21.88
CA THR A 409 14.44 -8.97 -23.28
C THR A 409 15.28 -9.90 -24.16
N PRO A 410 14.89 -10.15 -25.43
CA PRO A 410 15.71 -10.93 -26.35
C PRO A 410 17.09 -10.29 -26.63
N LYS A 411 17.19 -8.96 -26.47
CA LYS A 411 18.43 -8.18 -26.63
C LYS A 411 19.33 -8.18 -25.39
N GLY A 412 18.90 -8.80 -24.29
CA GLY A 412 19.66 -8.85 -23.04
C GLY A 412 19.39 -7.69 -22.07
N GLU A 413 18.54 -6.73 -22.43
CA GLU A 413 18.10 -5.68 -21.49
C GLU A 413 17.24 -6.27 -20.37
N LEU A 414 17.48 -5.82 -19.15
CA LEU A 414 16.77 -6.26 -17.95
C LEU A 414 15.57 -5.35 -17.67
N LYS A 415 14.39 -5.93 -17.45
CA LYS A 415 13.16 -5.21 -17.08
C LYS A 415 12.63 -5.74 -15.75
N SER A 416 12.23 -4.83 -14.86
CA SER A 416 11.55 -5.17 -13.61
C SER A 416 10.03 -5.22 -13.80
N LEU A 417 9.40 -6.26 -13.27
CA LEU A 417 7.96 -6.47 -13.28
C LEU A 417 7.49 -6.94 -11.90
N PRO A 418 6.20 -6.79 -11.55
CA PRO A 418 5.67 -7.39 -10.33
C PRO A 418 5.66 -8.92 -10.42
N LYS A 419 5.90 -9.60 -9.30
CA LYS A 419 5.73 -11.05 -9.16
C LYS A 419 4.26 -11.39 -9.43
N GLY A 420 4.02 -12.42 -10.23
CA GLY A 420 2.69 -12.71 -10.77
C GLY A 420 2.49 -12.16 -12.18
N ALA A 421 3.41 -11.32 -12.70
CA ALA A 421 3.27 -10.74 -14.03
C ALA A 421 3.22 -11.80 -15.12
N SER A 422 2.34 -11.57 -16.08
CA SER A 422 2.21 -12.36 -17.28
C SER A 422 3.09 -11.83 -18.42
N PRO A 423 3.34 -12.61 -19.49
CA PRO A 423 3.93 -12.10 -20.72
C PRO A 423 3.18 -10.89 -21.29
N LEU A 424 1.87 -10.81 -21.05
CA LEU A 424 1.08 -9.66 -21.48
C LEU A 424 1.47 -8.39 -20.71
N ASP A 425 1.66 -8.50 -19.40
CA ASP A 425 2.17 -7.41 -18.56
C ASP A 425 3.56 -6.95 -19.03
N PHE A 426 4.43 -7.89 -19.42
CA PHE A 426 5.73 -7.57 -20.02
C PHE A 426 5.58 -6.80 -21.33
N ALA A 427 4.68 -7.21 -22.22
CA ALA A 427 4.44 -6.52 -23.50
C ALA A 427 3.99 -5.06 -23.29
N PHE A 428 3.05 -4.81 -22.37
CA PHE A 428 2.62 -3.45 -22.00
C PHE A 428 3.72 -2.64 -21.28
N SER A 429 4.67 -3.29 -20.60
CA SER A 429 5.82 -2.62 -19.98
C SER A 429 6.87 -2.16 -21.00
N ILE A 430 6.97 -2.82 -22.16
CA ILE A 430 7.83 -2.39 -23.26
C ILE A 430 7.21 -1.20 -23.95
N HIS A 431 5.97 -1.36 -24.46
CA HIS A 431 5.24 -0.30 -25.11
C HIS A 431 3.75 -0.65 -25.18
N THR A 432 2.88 0.35 -25.05
CA THR A 432 1.42 0.14 -25.12
C THR A 432 1.02 -0.51 -26.44
N GLU A 433 1.60 -0.10 -27.57
CA GLU A 433 1.28 -0.67 -28.89
C GLU A 433 1.70 -2.14 -29.01
N VAL A 434 2.83 -2.52 -28.42
CA VAL A 434 3.31 -3.92 -28.39
C VAL A 434 2.33 -4.77 -27.56
N GLY A 435 1.91 -4.28 -26.39
CA GLY A 435 0.88 -4.91 -25.57
C GLY A 435 -0.44 -5.08 -26.32
N MET A 436 -0.92 -4.04 -26.99
CA MET A 436 -2.19 -4.05 -27.75
C MET A 436 -2.18 -5.05 -28.91
N LYS A 437 -1.05 -5.18 -29.61
CA LYS A 437 -0.87 -6.08 -30.76
C LYS A 437 -0.33 -7.47 -30.38
N THR A 438 -0.33 -7.82 -29.09
CA THR A 438 0.22 -9.11 -28.63
C THR A 438 -0.64 -10.29 -29.08
N ARG A 439 -0.02 -11.24 -29.80
CA ARG A 439 -0.66 -12.50 -30.24
C ARG A 439 -0.22 -13.70 -29.41
N GLY A 440 1.04 -13.72 -28.97
CA GLY A 440 1.60 -14.82 -28.20
C GLY A 440 2.94 -14.44 -27.58
N ALA A 441 3.48 -15.32 -26.75
CA ALA A 441 4.77 -15.11 -26.09
C ALA A 441 5.62 -16.38 -26.12
N LYS A 442 6.93 -16.18 -26.18
CA LYS A 442 7.94 -17.22 -25.96
C LYS A 442 8.74 -16.88 -24.70
N VAL A 443 8.87 -17.84 -23.80
CA VAL A 443 9.70 -17.73 -22.60
C VAL A 443 10.81 -18.76 -22.71
N ASN A 444 12.07 -18.30 -22.60
CA ASN A 444 13.27 -19.12 -22.77
C ASN A 444 13.28 -19.90 -24.10
N GLY A 445 12.72 -19.30 -25.16
CA GLY A 445 12.61 -19.89 -26.50
C GLY A 445 11.43 -20.85 -26.71
N LYS A 446 10.64 -21.16 -25.67
CA LYS A 446 9.45 -22.03 -25.77
C LYS A 446 8.17 -21.20 -25.81
N LEU A 447 7.22 -21.57 -26.67
CA LEU A 447 5.90 -20.94 -26.70
C LEU A 447 5.15 -21.21 -25.40
N VAL A 448 4.62 -20.16 -24.78
CA VAL A 448 3.83 -20.23 -23.55
C VAL A 448 2.49 -19.50 -23.74
N PRO A 449 1.43 -19.90 -23.01
CA PRO A 449 0.20 -19.14 -23.00
C PRO A 449 0.42 -17.75 -22.39
N LEU A 450 -0.38 -16.77 -22.82
CA LEU A 450 -0.32 -15.41 -22.29
C LEU A 450 -0.67 -15.31 -20.79
N SER A 451 -1.31 -16.34 -20.23
CA SER A 451 -1.61 -16.45 -18.79
C SER A 451 -0.48 -17.04 -17.95
N HIS A 452 0.65 -17.42 -18.56
CA HIS A 452 1.78 -18.01 -17.84
C HIS A 452 2.40 -16.99 -16.88
N GLU A 453 2.67 -17.36 -15.63
CA GLU A 453 3.36 -16.48 -14.67
C GLU A 453 4.87 -16.44 -14.94
N LEU A 454 5.42 -15.24 -15.14
CA LEU A 454 6.85 -15.04 -15.37
C LEU A 454 7.66 -15.24 -14.09
N LYS A 455 8.87 -15.81 -14.23
CA LYS A 455 9.83 -15.98 -13.14
C LYS A 455 11.04 -15.07 -13.34
N SER A 456 11.71 -14.72 -12.24
CA SER A 456 12.93 -13.93 -12.32
C SER A 456 14.01 -14.73 -13.05
N GLY A 457 14.67 -14.10 -14.03
CA GLY A 457 15.67 -14.70 -14.91
C GLY A 457 15.12 -15.20 -16.24
N ASP A 458 13.80 -15.18 -16.45
CA ASP A 458 13.20 -15.61 -17.71
C ASP A 458 13.52 -14.64 -18.85
N ARG A 459 13.88 -15.18 -20.02
CA ARG A 459 14.00 -14.43 -21.27
C ARG A 459 12.67 -14.45 -22.01
N VAL A 460 12.04 -13.30 -22.16
CA VAL A 460 10.69 -13.17 -22.73
C VAL A 460 10.78 -12.52 -24.12
N ASP A 461 10.12 -13.15 -25.09
CA ASP A 461 10.00 -12.69 -26.47
C ASP A 461 8.51 -12.61 -26.84
N ILE A 462 8.06 -11.43 -27.29
CA ILE A 462 6.65 -11.15 -27.56
C ILE A 462 6.40 -11.20 -29.05
N LEU A 463 5.42 -12.00 -29.45
CA LEU A 463 4.98 -12.13 -30.83
C LEU A 463 3.80 -11.18 -31.06
N THR A 464 4.02 -10.14 -31.87
CA THR A 464 2.99 -9.16 -32.24
C THR A 464 2.35 -9.46 -33.59
N SER A 465 1.11 -9.04 -33.79
CA SER A 465 0.40 -9.11 -35.08
C SER A 465 -0.52 -7.91 -35.25
N GLU A 466 -0.64 -7.38 -36.48
CA GLU A 466 -1.46 -6.19 -36.76
C GLU A 466 -2.97 -6.43 -36.57
N THR A 467 -3.42 -7.69 -36.67
CA THR A 467 -4.83 -8.06 -36.48
C THR A 467 -5.18 -8.38 -35.04
N ALA A 468 -4.20 -8.46 -34.14
CA ALA A 468 -4.43 -8.77 -32.74
C ALA A 468 -5.05 -7.56 -32.02
N LYS A 469 -6.11 -7.82 -31.26
CA LYS A 469 -6.78 -6.83 -30.41
C LYS A 469 -6.98 -7.41 -29.00
N PRO A 470 -7.03 -6.56 -27.95
CA PRO A 470 -7.35 -7.00 -26.61
C PRO A 470 -8.75 -7.64 -26.55
N ASN A 471 -8.88 -8.68 -25.73
CA ASN A 471 -10.16 -9.31 -25.45
C ASN A 471 -10.48 -9.24 -23.95
N SER A 472 -11.73 -9.56 -23.58
CA SER A 472 -12.15 -9.51 -22.17
C SER A 472 -11.36 -10.46 -21.28
N ASN A 473 -10.92 -11.61 -21.80
CA ASN A 473 -10.17 -12.61 -21.04
C ASN A 473 -8.77 -12.12 -20.65
N TRP A 474 -8.21 -11.12 -21.36
CA TRP A 474 -6.93 -10.52 -20.99
C TRP A 474 -6.97 -9.86 -19.61
N LEU A 475 -8.15 -9.41 -19.15
CA LEU A 475 -8.31 -8.84 -17.81
C LEU A 475 -8.17 -9.88 -16.69
N ASP A 476 -8.36 -11.17 -16.99
CA ASP A 476 -8.29 -12.24 -15.99
C ASP A 476 -6.83 -12.56 -15.61
N TYR A 477 -5.88 -12.37 -16.53
CA TYR A 477 -4.46 -12.66 -16.32
C TYR A 477 -3.53 -11.44 -16.41
N ALA A 478 -4.01 -10.28 -16.87
CA ALA A 478 -3.27 -9.03 -16.71
C ALA A 478 -3.25 -8.63 -15.23
N THR A 479 -2.06 -8.59 -14.65
CA THR A 479 -1.87 -8.28 -13.23
C THR A 479 -1.51 -6.82 -13.01
N THR A 480 -0.81 -6.19 -13.96
CA THR A 480 -0.34 -4.82 -13.81
C THR A 480 -1.47 -3.81 -14.03
N ALA A 481 -1.47 -2.74 -13.23
CA ALA A 481 -2.43 -1.64 -13.36
C ALA A 481 -2.38 -1.00 -14.76
N LYS A 482 -1.17 -0.81 -15.31
CA LYS A 482 -0.97 -0.26 -16.66
C LYS A 482 -1.63 -1.12 -17.74
N ALA A 483 -1.36 -2.43 -17.75
CA ALA A 483 -1.99 -3.34 -18.72
C ALA A 483 -3.51 -3.35 -18.56
N ARG A 484 -4.02 -3.56 -17.33
CA ARG A 484 -5.46 -3.61 -17.06
C ARG A 484 -6.19 -2.32 -17.47
N SER A 485 -5.61 -1.17 -17.17
CA SER A 485 -6.17 0.14 -17.53
C SER A 485 -6.26 0.30 -19.06
N LYS A 486 -5.16 0.04 -19.78
CA LYS A 486 -5.13 0.15 -21.25
C LYS A 486 -6.06 -0.86 -21.93
N ILE A 487 -6.14 -2.09 -21.42
CA ILE A 487 -7.08 -3.12 -21.91
C ILE A 487 -8.53 -2.68 -21.69
N LYS A 488 -8.89 -2.20 -20.49
CA LYS A 488 -10.24 -1.68 -20.21
C LYS A 488 -10.61 -0.52 -21.12
N SER A 489 -9.68 0.42 -21.34
CA SER A 489 -9.87 1.55 -22.24
C SER A 489 -10.14 1.10 -23.67
N ALA A 490 -9.37 0.13 -24.17
CA ALA A 490 -9.58 -0.43 -25.51
C ALA A 490 -10.94 -1.14 -25.66
N LEU A 491 -11.32 -1.96 -24.68
CA LEU A 491 -12.62 -2.65 -24.69
C LEU A 491 -13.79 -1.66 -24.61
N LYS A 492 -13.63 -0.54 -23.90
CA LYS A 492 -14.64 0.53 -23.82
C LYS A 492 -14.79 1.24 -25.16
N GLU A 493 -13.70 1.50 -25.88
CA GLU A 493 -13.74 2.11 -27.21
C GLU A 493 -14.40 1.17 -28.24
N ASP A 494 -14.01 -0.11 -28.26
CA ASP A 494 -14.65 -1.11 -29.13
C ASP A 494 -16.16 -1.23 -28.83
N LYS A 495 -16.53 -1.19 -27.54
CA LYS A 495 -17.94 -1.19 -27.10
C LYS A 495 -18.68 0.05 -27.60
N LYS A 496 -18.03 1.21 -27.63
CA LYS A 496 -18.62 2.47 -28.11
C LYS A 496 -18.88 2.42 -29.62
N ILE A 497 -17.95 1.89 -30.41
CA ILE A 497 -18.12 1.69 -31.86
C ILE A 497 -19.33 0.79 -32.14
N ILE A 498 -19.41 -0.37 -31.48
CA ILE A 498 -20.54 -1.30 -31.62
C ILE A 498 -21.86 -0.67 -31.13
N ALA A 499 -21.80 0.16 -30.09
CA ALA A 499 -22.95 0.89 -29.59
C ALA A 499 -23.44 1.96 -30.56
N GLU A 500 -22.56 2.64 -31.31
CA GLU A 500 -22.97 3.60 -32.35
C GLU A 500 -23.76 2.91 -33.47
N ASP A 501 -23.26 1.77 -33.95
CA ASP A 501 -23.98 0.94 -34.93
C ASP A 501 -25.31 0.42 -34.35
N GLY A 502 -25.28 -0.07 -33.11
CA GLY A 502 -26.46 -0.53 -32.38
C GLY A 502 -27.52 0.56 -32.18
N LYS A 503 -27.11 1.82 -32.02
CA LYS A 503 -28.03 2.97 -31.93
C LYS A 503 -28.75 3.22 -33.25
N GLU A 504 -28.05 3.12 -34.38
CA GLU A 504 -28.68 3.23 -35.71
C GLU A 504 -29.65 2.06 -35.98
N ILE A 505 -29.25 0.84 -35.62
CA ILE A 505 -30.10 -0.35 -35.72
C ILE A 505 -31.36 -0.18 -34.86
N LEU A 506 -31.20 0.27 -33.62
CA LEU A 506 -32.31 0.53 -32.70
C LEU A 506 -33.24 1.61 -33.26
N ARG A 507 -32.70 2.71 -33.80
CA ARG A 507 -33.51 3.78 -34.41
C ARG A 507 -34.36 3.25 -35.55
N ARG A 508 -33.80 2.42 -36.44
CA ARG A 508 -34.55 1.80 -37.55
C ARG A 508 -35.65 0.87 -37.05
N LYS A 509 -35.35 0.00 -36.07
CA LYS A 509 -36.31 -0.94 -35.49
C LYS A 509 -37.44 -0.23 -34.72
N LEU A 510 -37.13 0.78 -33.91
CA LEU A 510 -38.14 1.55 -33.18
C LEU A 510 -39.05 2.36 -34.11
N LYS A 511 -38.52 2.88 -35.23
CA LYS A 511 -39.32 3.55 -36.26
C LYS A 511 -40.39 2.63 -36.86
N GLN A 512 -40.07 1.34 -37.08
CA GLN A 512 -41.05 0.34 -37.51
C GLN A 512 -42.16 0.10 -36.46
N LEU A 513 -41.82 0.24 -35.18
CA LEU A 513 -42.75 0.14 -34.06
C LEU A 513 -43.49 1.46 -33.74
N LYS A 514 -43.34 2.49 -34.59
CA LYS A 514 -43.88 3.85 -34.40
C LYS A 514 -43.39 4.55 -33.13
N ILE A 515 -42.22 4.18 -32.62
CA ILE A 515 -41.58 4.81 -31.46
C ILE A 515 -40.43 5.70 -31.92
N VAL A 516 -40.42 6.96 -31.48
CA VAL A 516 -39.33 7.90 -31.76
C VAL A 516 -38.22 7.69 -30.72
N LEU A 517 -36.98 7.57 -31.20
CA LEU A 517 -35.79 7.51 -30.35
C LEU A 517 -35.52 8.91 -29.77
N ASN A 518 -35.94 9.13 -28.53
CA ASN A 518 -35.65 10.33 -27.72
C ASN A 518 -35.14 9.90 -26.33
N GLU A 519 -34.63 10.83 -25.54
CA GLU A 519 -34.10 10.53 -24.20
C GLU A 519 -35.10 9.80 -23.29
N LYS A 520 -36.39 10.14 -23.40
CA LYS A 520 -37.47 9.48 -22.66
C LYS A 520 -37.61 7.99 -23.04
N SER A 521 -37.70 7.68 -24.32
CA SER A 521 -37.78 6.29 -24.82
C SER A 521 -36.51 5.50 -24.49
N VAL A 522 -35.33 6.14 -24.50
CA VAL A 522 -34.07 5.48 -24.12
C VAL A 522 -34.07 5.14 -22.62
N ASN A 523 -34.48 6.07 -21.75
CA ASN A 523 -34.58 5.80 -20.32
C ASN A 523 -35.63 4.73 -19.98
N GLU A 524 -36.77 4.72 -20.69
CA GLU A 524 -37.77 3.66 -20.57
C GLU A 524 -37.20 2.28 -20.95
N LEU A 525 -36.44 2.20 -22.05
CA LEU A 525 -35.78 0.97 -22.49
C LEU A 525 -34.69 0.51 -21.52
N VAL A 526 -33.87 1.44 -21.02
CA VAL A 526 -32.84 1.15 -20.01
C VAL A 526 -33.47 0.57 -18.75
N ASN A 527 -34.57 1.16 -18.28
CA ASN A 527 -35.31 0.67 -17.11
C ASN A 527 -35.98 -0.68 -17.36
N TYR A 528 -36.62 -0.86 -18.52
CA TYR A 528 -37.30 -2.11 -18.88
C TYR A 528 -36.32 -3.29 -18.96
N PHE A 529 -35.18 -3.10 -19.60
CA PHE A 529 -34.13 -4.11 -19.73
C PHE A 529 -33.20 -4.18 -18.50
N LYS A 530 -33.45 -3.38 -17.45
CA LYS A 530 -32.66 -3.30 -16.21
C LYS A 530 -31.16 -3.07 -16.47
N LEU A 531 -30.85 -2.14 -17.36
CA LEU A 531 -29.49 -1.78 -17.76
C LEU A 531 -28.98 -0.60 -16.92
N LYS A 532 -27.66 -0.50 -16.76
CA LYS A 532 -27.02 0.57 -15.97
C LYS A 532 -26.86 1.86 -16.76
N THR A 533 -26.63 1.75 -18.08
CA THR A 533 -26.36 2.89 -18.95
C THR A 533 -27.05 2.78 -20.30
N SER A 534 -27.25 3.92 -20.98
CA SER A 534 -27.74 3.96 -22.37
C SER A 534 -26.75 3.35 -23.37
N LEU A 535 -25.44 3.43 -23.08
CA LEU A 535 -24.40 2.78 -23.87
C LEU A 535 -24.53 1.25 -23.84
N ASP A 536 -24.87 0.67 -22.69
CA ASP A 536 -25.16 -0.77 -22.58
C ASP A 536 -26.36 -1.20 -23.43
N LEU A 537 -27.41 -0.36 -23.49
CA LEU A 537 -28.58 -0.61 -24.31
C LEU A 537 -28.19 -0.68 -25.79
N PHE A 538 -27.50 0.34 -26.30
CA PHE A 538 -27.11 0.38 -27.70
C PHE A 538 -26.12 -0.74 -28.05
N TYR A 539 -25.17 -1.02 -27.16
CA TYR A 539 -24.23 -2.13 -27.33
C TYR A 539 -24.95 -3.48 -27.46
N ARG A 540 -25.90 -3.78 -26.56
CA ARG A 540 -26.69 -5.03 -26.59
C ARG A 540 -27.57 -5.16 -27.84
N VAL A 541 -28.02 -4.05 -28.41
CA VAL A 541 -28.71 -4.05 -29.71
C VAL A 541 -27.73 -4.30 -30.85
N GLY A 542 -26.53 -3.71 -30.78
CA GLY A 542 -25.47 -3.88 -31.79
C GLY A 542 -24.95 -5.32 -31.89
N ILE A 543 -24.76 -6.00 -30.76
CA ILE A 543 -24.38 -7.42 -30.73
C ILE A 543 -25.56 -8.39 -30.90
N GLY A 544 -26.79 -7.87 -31.05
CA GLY A 544 -27.99 -8.68 -31.29
C GLY A 544 -28.57 -9.42 -30.07
N THR A 545 -28.14 -9.11 -28.84
CA THR A 545 -28.76 -9.71 -27.64
C THR A 545 -30.18 -9.18 -27.39
N ILE A 546 -30.44 -7.92 -27.79
CA ILE A 546 -31.79 -7.35 -27.78
C ILE A 546 -32.39 -7.54 -29.17
N ASP A 547 -33.23 -8.57 -29.26
CA ASP A 547 -33.88 -8.95 -30.50
C ASP A 547 -35.15 -8.16 -30.79
N ASN A 548 -35.59 -8.24 -32.06
CA ASN A 548 -36.82 -7.58 -32.50
C ASN A 548 -38.07 -8.07 -31.75
N THR A 549 -38.05 -9.31 -31.24
CA THR A 549 -39.10 -9.87 -30.39
C THR A 549 -39.20 -9.13 -29.06
N MET A 550 -38.06 -8.93 -28.38
CA MET A 550 -38.00 -8.20 -27.11
C MET A 550 -38.39 -6.72 -27.27
N LEU A 551 -38.05 -6.10 -28.40
CA LEU A 551 -38.48 -4.73 -28.71
C LEU A 551 -39.99 -4.65 -28.99
N LYS A 552 -40.58 -5.67 -29.61
CA LYS A 552 -42.04 -5.78 -29.80
C LYS A 552 -42.77 -6.01 -28.48
N GLU A 553 -42.22 -6.82 -27.58
CA GLU A 553 -42.75 -7.01 -26.22
C GLU A 553 -42.73 -5.71 -25.42
N PHE A 554 -41.65 -4.93 -25.51
CA PHE A 554 -41.58 -3.58 -24.95
C PHE A 554 -42.63 -2.63 -25.53
N ALA A 555 -42.80 -2.62 -26.85
CA ALA A 555 -43.84 -1.80 -27.49
C ALA A 555 -45.26 -2.21 -27.05
N SER A 556 -45.47 -3.51 -26.82
CA SER A 556 -46.75 -4.08 -26.36
C SER A 556 -47.01 -3.84 -24.87
N SER A 557 -45.98 -3.83 -24.03
CA SER A 557 -46.10 -3.47 -22.60
C SER A 557 -46.38 -1.98 -22.43
N ARG A 558 -45.80 -1.13 -23.29
CA ARG A 558 -46.09 0.31 -23.36
C ARG A 558 -47.53 0.60 -23.80
N SER A 559 -48.10 -0.16 -24.74
CA SER A 559 -49.51 -0.04 -25.13
C SER A 559 -50.46 -0.64 -24.08
N ASN A 560 -50.06 -1.71 -23.39
CA ASN A 560 -50.81 -2.29 -22.27
C ASN A 560 -50.80 -1.42 -21.01
N ALA A 561 -49.83 -0.52 -20.81
CA ALA A 561 -49.91 0.48 -19.74
C ALA A 561 -51.09 1.44 -19.95
N PHE A 562 -51.44 1.78 -21.20
CA PHE A 562 -52.65 2.53 -21.54
C PHE A 562 -53.92 1.69 -21.37
N MET A 563 -53.86 0.37 -21.60
CA MET A 563 -55.02 -0.54 -21.47
C MET A 563 -55.24 -1.08 -20.04
N SER A 564 -54.21 -1.05 -19.19
CA SER A 564 -54.24 -1.50 -17.78
C SER A 564 -54.95 -0.53 -16.84
N TYR A 565 -55.13 0.74 -17.23
CA TYR A 565 -56.01 1.67 -16.50
C TYR A 565 -57.50 1.37 -16.72
N ILE A 566 -57.86 0.62 -17.77
CA ILE A 566 -59.25 0.32 -18.14
C ILE A 566 -59.64 -1.14 -17.82
N LYS A 567 -58.68 -2.02 -17.48
CA LYS A 567 -58.95 -3.46 -17.27
C LYS A 567 -58.50 -4.06 -15.92
N ASN A 568 -58.34 -3.23 -14.89
CA ASN A 568 -58.10 -3.68 -13.50
C ASN A 568 -59.38 -3.62 -12.63
N LYS A 569 -60.49 -4.12 -13.16
CA LYS A 569 -61.55 -4.76 -12.36
C LYS A 569 -61.81 -6.11 -13.03
N ILE A 570 -61.77 -7.17 -12.23
CA ILE A 570 -61.97 -8.58 -12.60
C ILE A 570 -60.65 -9.34 -12.91
N SER A 571 -60.00 -9.88 -11.89
CA SER A 571 -59.83 -11.34 -11.76
C SER A 571 -59.13 -11.69 -10.44
N ARG A 572 -59.83 -12.47 -9.61
CA ARG A 572 -59.31 -13.16 -8.43
C ARG A 572 -58.21 -14.16 -8.84
N LYS A 573 -57.13 -14.26 -8.07
CA LYS A 573 -56.22 -15.42 -8.08
C LYS A 573 -56.59 -16.39 -6.95
N PRO A 574 -56.56 -17.71 -7.18
CA PRO A 574 -56.68 -18.70 -6.12
C PRO A 574 -55.34 -18.97 -5.43
N THR A 575 -55.47 -19.22 -4.15
CA THR A 575 -54.66 -19.96 -3.17
C THR A 575 -53.46 -20.78 -3.70
N LEU A 576 -52.30 -20.52 -3.09
CA LEU A 576 -51.18 -21.47 -3.00
C LEU A 576 -51.11 -21.98 -1.55
N THR A 577 -50.91 -23.28 -1.44
CA THR A 577 -51.00 -24.15 -0.26
C THR A 577 -49.93 -23.85 0.79
N LYS A 578 -50.39 -23.75 2.04
CA LYS A 578 -49.59 -23.94 3.26
C LYS A 578 -49.48 -25.44 3.49
N GLU A 579 -48.28 -25.99 3.48
CA GLU A 579 -47.91 -27.22 4.18
C GLU A 579 -46.38 -27.34 4.18
N GLU A 580 -45.82 -27.82 5.28
CA GLU A 580 -44.39 -28.04 5.59
C GLU A 580 -43.61 -26.91 6.29
N LEU A 581 -44.20 -26.34 7.34
CA LEU A 581 -43.46 -25.78 8.48
C LEU A 581 -44.08 -26.36 9.76
N ASP A 582 -43.58 -27.51 10.19
CA ASP A 582 -43.58 -27.96 11.60
C ASP A 582 -42.89 -29.32 11.72
N LYS A 583 -41.62 -29.30 12.13
CA LYS A 583 -41.02 -30.33 13.00
C LYS A 583 -39.95 -29.67 13.86
N ASP A 584 -40.40 -29.17 15.01
CA ASP A 584 -39.55 -28.95 16.17
C ASP A 584 -39.24 -30.30 16.84
N GLU A 585 -37.96 -30.64 16.94
CA GLU A 585 -37.45 -31.51 18.00
C GLU A 585 -36.38 -30.75 18.79
N ILE A 586 -36.70 -30.48 20.05
CA ILE A 586 -35.84 -29.82 21.02
C ILE A 586 -34.75 -30.81 21.46
N THR A 587 -33.49 -30.50 21.17
CA THR A 587 -32.34 -31.05 21.89
C THR A 587 -31.42 -29.92 22.32
N SER A 588 -30.97 -29.99 23.57
CA SER A 588 -30.03 -29.04 24.19
C SER A 588 -28.64 -29.18 23.55
N LYS A 589 -28.47 -28.51 22.41
CA LYS A 589 -27.21 -28.21 21.73
C LYS A 589 -27.22 -26.71 21.44
N TYR A 590 -26.04 -26.10 21.38
CA TYR A 590 -25.84 -24.69 21.01
C TYR A 590 -26.22 -24.45 19.53
N ASP A 591 -27.47 -24.69 19.18
CA ASP A 591 -27.95 -24.74 17.79
C ASP A 591 -28.56 -23.41 17.36
N LEU A 592 -28.70 -22.44 18.28
CA LEU A 592 -29.28 -21.14 17.99
C LEU A 592 -28.21 -20.05 17.93
N LEU A 593 -28.19 -19.33 16.81
CA LEU A 593 -27.32 -18.17 16.62
C LEU A 593 -28.14 -16.89 16.77
N VAL A 594 -27.77 -16.06 17.75
CA VAL A 594 -28.40 -14.74 17.98
C VAL A 594 -27.50 -13.60 17.53
N PHE A 595 -28.12 -12.46 17.22
CA PHE A 595 -27.42 -11.29 16.69
C PHE A 595 -27.70 -10.02 17.51
N GLY A 596 -26.70 -9.13 17.54
CA GLY A 596 -26.81 -7.82 18.20
C GLY A 596 -26.69 -7.88 19.73
N LYS A 597 -27.04 -6.77 20.40
CA LYS A 597 -27.03 -6.67 21.87
C LYS A 597 -28.34 -7.17 22.50
N GLU A 598 -29.41 -7.22 21.70
CA GLU A 598 -30.76 -7.63 22.12
C GLU A 598 -31.02 -9.12 21.83
N GLU A 599 -29.99 -9.85 21.38
CA GLU A 599 -30.01 -11.30 21.13
C GLU A 599 -31.16 -11.75 20.21
N GLU A 600 -31.38 -11.00 19.12
CA GLU A 600 -32.46 -11.27 18.17
C GLU A 600 -32.14 -12.44 17.23
N LYS A 601 -33.19 -13.19 16.86
CA LYS A 601 -33.15 -14.23 15.84
C LYS A 601 -33.40 -13.62 14.46
N LEU A 602 -32.39 -13.59 13.61
CA LEU A 602 -32.46 -13.10 12.24
C LEU A 602 -32.21 -14.25 11.25
N ASP A 603 -32.77 -14.18 10.05
CA ASP A 603 -32.48 -15.15 8.98
C ASP A 603 -31.03 -14.98 8.49
N TYR A 604 -30.27 -16.08 8.48
CA TYR A 604 -28.85 -16.05 8.10
C TYR A 604 -28.45 -17.22 7.20
N LYS A 605 -27.30 -17.06 6.54
CA LYS A 605 -26.60 -18.13 5.78
C LYS A 605 -25.16 -18.24 6.25
N PHE A 606 -24.57 -19.42 6.16
CA PHE A 606 -23.15 -19.60 6.46
C PHE A 606 -22.26 -19.16 5.30
N ALA A 607 -21.12 -18.55 5.63
CA ALA A 607 -20.15 -18.14 4.62
C ALA A 607 -19.27 -19.31 4.16
N ASN A 608 -19.25 -19.56 2.85
CA ASN A 608 -18.48 -20.64 2.21
C ASN A 608 -16.97 -20.56 2.44
N CYS A 609 -16.44 -19.39 2.84
CA CYS A 609 -15.01 -19.19 3.02
C CYS A 609 -14.46 -19.73 4.34
N CYS A 610 -15.31 -19.96 5.36
CA CYS A 610 -14.84 -20.39 6.69
C CYS A 610 -15.74 -21.41 7.39
N ASN A 611 -16.93 -21.73 6.85
CA ASN A 611 -17.84 -22.77 7.36
C ASN A 611 -17.90 -22.86 8.89
N PRO A 612 -18.52 -21.86 9.56
CA PRO A 612 -18.61 -21.83 11.02
C PRO A 612 -19.44 -23.00 11.57
N ILE A 613 -18.99 -23.57 12.69
CA ILE A 613 -19.61 -24.71 13.38
C ILE A 613 -20.12 -24.22 14.76
N PRO A 614 -21.18 -24.81 15.32
CA PRO A 614 -21.63 -24.52 16.69
C PRO A 614 -20.50 -24.48 17.72
N GLY A 615 -20.42 -23.38 18.48
CA GLY A 615 -19.39 -23.13 19.51
C GLY A 615 -18.20 -22.27 19.05
N ASP A 616 -18.02 -22.07 17.74
CA ASP A 616 -16.97 -21.16 17.23
C ASP A 616 -17.27 -19.68 17.55
N PRO A 617 -16.26 -18.85 17.85
CA PRO A 617 -16.46 -17.40 17.93
C PRO A 617 -16.77 -16.84 16.55
N VAL A 618 -17.99 -16.33 16.35
CA VAL A 618 -18.51 -15.87 15.06
C VAL A 618 -18.94 -14.40 15.07
N PHE A 619 -19.17 -13.84 13.88
CA PHE A 619 -19.84 -12.55 13.68
C PHE A 619 -20.74 -12.64 12.44
N GLY A 620 -21.82 -11.85 12.44
CA GLY A 620 -22.71 -11.70 11.29
C GLY A 620 -22.25 -10.56 10.39
N PHE A 621 -22.33 -10.74 9.08
CA PHE A 621 -22.00 -9.75 8.07
C PHE A 621 -23.19 -9.56 7.12
N LEU A 622 -23.76 -8.35 7.07
CA LEU A 622 -24.89 -8.04 6.21
C LEU A 622 -24.41 -7.80 4.76
N THR A 623 -24.77 -8.70 3.86
CA THR A 623 -24.46 -8.57 2.42
C THR A 623 -25.58 -7.83 1.67
N ILE A 624 -25.23 -7.19 0.55
CA ILE A 624 -26.18 -6.35 -0.23
C ILE A 624 -27.29 -7.19 -0.88
N ASN A 625 -26.97 -8.41 -1.34
CA ASN A 625 -27.88 -9.24 -2.14
C ASN A 625 -28.31 -10.55 -1.46
N ASP A 626 -27.49 -11.09 -0.55
CA ASP A 626 -27.68 -12.44 0.01
C ASP A 626 -28.11 -12.45 1.48
N GLY A 627 -28.43 -11.28 2.06
CA GLY A 627 -28.81 -11.14 3.46
C GLY A 627 -27.63 -11.30 4.43
N LEU A 628 -27.92 -11.73 5.66
CA LEU A 628 -26.95 -11.87 6.75
C LEU A 628 -26.12 -13.15 6.58
N LYS A 629 -24.80 -13.01 6.49
CA LYS A 629 -23.85 -14.15 6.41
C LYS A 629 -23.00 -14.28 7.66
N VAL A 630 -22.86 -15.49 8.17
CA VAL A 630 -22.09 -15.76 9.41
C VAL A 630 -20.67 -16.18 9.06
N HIS A 631 -19.69 -15.51 9.67
CA HIS A 631 -18.26 -15.76 9.53
C HIS A 631 -17.63 -16.11 10.88
N LYS A 632 -16.56 -16.93 10.88
CA LYS A 632 -15.69 -17.07 12.07
C LYS A 632 -14.90 -15.78 12.29
N LYS A 633 -14.63 -15.39 13.54
CA LYS A 633 -13.80 -14.22 13.86
C LYS A 633 -12.39 -14.30 13.27
N ASN A 634 -11.85 -15.50 13.09
CA ASN A 634 -10.53 -15.75 12.50
C ASN A 634 -10.58 -16.04 10.98
N CYS A 635 -11.69 -15.73 10.29
CA CYS A 635 -11.80 -15.93 8.85
C CYS A 635 -10.75 -15.07 8.09
N PRO A 636 -10.12 -15.56 7.00
CA PRO A 636 -9.18 -14.77 6.19
C PRO A 636 -9.77 -13.46 5.66
N ASN A 637 -11.09 -13.46 5.42
CA ASN A 637 -11.83 -12.28 4.98
C ASN A 637 -12.32 -11.42 6.16
N ALA A 638 -12.22 -11.88 7.41
CA ALA A 638 -12.73 -11.13 8.57
C ALA A 638 -12.06 -9.78 8.72
N VAL A 639 -10.73 -9.70 8.56
CA VAL A 639 -9.98 -8.45 8.67
C VAL A 639 -10.41 -7.47 7.57
N SER A 640 -10.62 -7.95 6.34
CA SER A 640 -11.11 -7.13 5.23
C SER A 640 -12.55 -6.65 5.47
N LEU A 641 -13.45 -7.54 5.93
CA LEU A 641 -14.84 -7.22 6.21
C LEU A 641 -14.98 -6.24 7.39
N GLN A 642 -14.18 -6.42 8.44
CA GLN A 642 -14.13 -5.54 9.61
C GLN A 642 -13.53 -4.19 9.29
N SER A 643 -12.51 -4.14 8.44
CA SER A 643 -11.85 -2.88 8.06
C SER A 643 -12.71 -2.06 7.09
N ASN A 644 -13.31 -2.71 6.08
CA ASN A 644 -14.02 -2.03 5.01
C ASN A 644 -15.52 -1.81 5.31
N TYR A 645 -16.12 -2.62 6.20
CA TYR A 645 -17.57 -2.69 6.36
C TYR A 645 -18.00 -2.92 7.82
N ALA A 646 -17.32 -2.30 8.79
CA ALA A 646 -17.62 -2.45 10.22
C ALA A 646 -19.10 -2.21 10.58
N TYR A 647 -19.78 -1.27 9.91
CA TYR A 647 -21.20 -0.95 10.15
C TYR A 647 -22.17 -2.05 9.68
N ARG A 648 -21.71 -2.99 8.86
CA ARG A 648 -22.48 -4.17 8.42
C ARG A 648 -22.20 -5.40 9.26
N ILE A 649 -21.37 -5.25 10.28
CA ILE A 649 -21.03 -6.34 11.18
C ILE A 649 -21.93 -6.29 12.40
N MET A 650 -22.55 -7.42 12.68
CA MET A 650 -23.31 -7.64 13.90
C MET A 650 -22.59 -8.67 14.76
N THR A 651 -22.58 -8.42 16.06
CA THR A 651 -22.14 -9.42 17.04
C THR A 651 -23.04 -10.63 16.93
N ALA A 652 -22.44 -11.82 16.83
CA ALA A 652 -23.17 -13.07 16.79
C ALA A 652 -22.64 -14.02 17.87
N LYS A 653 -23.53 -14.75 18.52
CA LYS A 653 -23.16 -15.70 19.58
C LYS A 653 -24.05 -16.94 19.48
N TRP A 654 -23.45 -18.10 19.74
CA TRP A 654 -24.17 -19.36 19.90
C TRP A 654 -24.77 -19.43 21.31
N ILE A 655 -26.06 -19.80 21.40
CA ILE A 655 -26.79 -20.02 22.66
C ILE A 655 -27.32 -21.45 22.70
#